data_AF-A0A917SEG2-F1
#
_entry.id   AF-A0A917SEG2-F1
#
_cell.length_a   1.000
_cell.length_b   1.000
_cell.length_c   1.000
_cell.angle_alpha   90.00
_cell.angle_beta   90.00
_cell.angle_gamma   90.00
#
_symmetry.space_group_name_H-M   'P 1'
#
loop_
_entity.id
_entity.type
_entity.pdbx_description
1 polymer ?
#
loop_
_entity_poly.entity_id
_entity_poly.type
_entity_poly.pdbx_seq_one_letter_code
_entity_poly.pdbx_strand_id
1 'polypeptide(L)'
;MPAQSGSGRVTRRKFLTTNGLIIAGAAGVSSGIGSNIFGPASAASADPSHHLPASGVRWSPGRLLPTFAEPGHLHAASVATLTGEDQLLVVTLQGIVNRTRPELYFVFDTGDDPVDQRWLDDYGKGRSTWHADALSLVHRYRSRVRGAIVYDPDVADTINIATTMAGLEDAVVATADQAATYGLKIIKDLRGQFTGQDKVAIYQWQLDHLWPRCDHRLLTGLTPTQVVDVPGVTWTEIARETEQIRDSSNRATLTWDLSQELGGEGVFLRFADSFTDDGWGASVGHLTATADGTVIADFTPGTDAETPFLFSGNSSIGGDQNRFADGGNYFIYEFQPPAGTAKLTVTVDIWNQYLVTATDTAPTRVEPDANFRDYVVANRAMVFWLDPNGDPGTLMGEIFDRSAVKATPYLGWFSNDVAGEWGGVDIASQHRGEVFAADFYMNGTVHSGVRAPISTKIKRRRPAQPGNKIIITMTFGEGDNIQFCQRRLRDLWDDPNRGKVPTNWTIDPVLADIGPAIYQHYQRTATGNDLLICGPSGAGYTYGPSWPGGSFVDYAKLTEAYLERTGLDLVYAYSSGDGSAPFSDAVLQDYRRYTRLRGIIKSSGLGAIEVTGQLPVIENWSAPGGADDFKSALDDHVGDWDGSAPFFVAAGIDAWNWMPTDVAALGDLLNADGRYRIVLADTFFDLLRSATSPQPQAEAQSSSRRRAGSLPSSAVPTVRATSGATSRS
;
A
#
# COMPACT_ATOMS: atom_id res chain seq x y z
N MET A 1 9.39 -40.53 16.33
CA MET A 1 9.15 -39.24 16.98
C MET A 1 9.56 -38.16 16.00
N PRO A 2 8.63 -37.47 15.31
CA PRO A 2 8.98 -36.44 14.36
C PRO A 2 9.05 -35.07 15.02
N ALA A 3 10.06 -34.30 14.61
CA ALA A 3 10.31 -32.92 15.00
C ALA A 3 9.27 -31.96 14.41
N GLN A 4 8.85 -30.99 15.20
CA GLN A 4 7.95 -29.91 14.77
C GLN A 4 8.72 -28.91 13.90
N SER A 5 8.28 -28.78 12.65
CA SER A 5 8.66 -27.74 11.70
C SER A 5 7.86 -26.46 12.00
N GLY A 6 8.55 -25.38 12.38
CA GLY A 6 7.94 -24.07 12.53
C GLY A 6 7.56 -23.50 11.15
N SER A 7 6.27 -23.31 10.91
CA SER A 7 5.74 -22.60 9.75
C SER A 7 6.14 -21.12 9.83
N GLY A 8 6.98 -20.66 8.91
CA GLY A 8 7.23 -19.24 8.70
C GLY A 8 5.95 -18.57 8.19
N ARG A 9 5.19 -17.96 9.11
CA ARG A 9 4.07 -17.08 8.76
C ARG A 9 4.63 -15.78 8.20
N VAL A 10 4.06 -15.30 7.10
CA VAL A 10 4.23 -13.93 6.63
C VAL A 10 3.69 -13.00 7.72
N THR A 11 4.57 -12.52 8.59
CA THR A 11 4.26 -11.53 9.64
C THR A 11 4.46 -10.13 9.08
N ARG A 12 3.52 -9.22 9.41
CA ARG A 12 3.56 -7.74 9.57
C ARG A 12 4.77 -6.89 9.13
N ARG A 13 5.99 -7.42 9.07
CA ARG A 13 7.28 -6.74 8.84
C ARG A 13 7.42 -5.98 7.52
N LYS A 14 6.67 -6.32 6.46
CA LYS A 14 6.76 -5.60 5.18
C LYS A 14 5.64 -4.58 4.92
N PHE A 15 4.63 -4.48 5.78
CA PHE A 15 3.41 -3.73 5.45
C PHE A 15 3.01 -2.62 6.45
N LEU A 16 3.55 -2.59 7.68
CA LEU A 16 3.01 -1.72 8.76
C LEU A 16 3.98 -0.70 9.37
N THR A 17 4.93 -0.15 8.61
CA THR A 17 5.80 0.94 9.11
C THR A 17 5.14 2.31 9.26
N THR A 18 3.85 2.49 8.96
CA THR A 18 3.26 3.84 9.06
C THR A 18 1.79 3.78 9.44
N ASN A 19 1.48 4.02 10.72
CA ASN A 19 0.14 4.39 11.17
C ASN A 19 0.23 5.00 12.58
N GLY A 20 0.31 6.32 12.64
CA GLY A 20 0.33 7.10 13.88
C GLY A 20 -0.22 8.51 13.61
N LEU A 21 -1.33 8.82 14.28
CA LEU A 21 -2.28 9.90 14.00
C LEU A 21 -1.86 11.23 14.68
N ILE A 22 -1.45 12.29 13.96
CA ILE A 22 -1.34 13.66 14.55
C ILE A 22 -1.76 14.80 13.59
N ILE A 23 -2.50 15.72 14.21
CA ILE A 23 -3.17 16.98 13.84
C ILE A 23 -2.29 18.01 13.09
N ALA A 24 -2.85 18.58 12.01
CA ALA A 24 -2.25 19.64 11.19
C ALA A 24 -2.28 21.03 11.85
N GLY A 25 -1.18 21.79 11.70
CA GLY A 25 -1.04 23.19 12.11
C GLY A 25 -0.38 24.03 11.00
N ALA A 26 -0.97 25.20 10.72
CA ALA A 26 -0.72 26.04 9.55
C ALA A 26 0.47 27.02 9.66
N ALA A 27 1.19 27.23 8.56
CA ALA A 27 1.94 28.44 8.17
C ALA A 27 2.43 28.23 6.72
N GLY A 28 2.64 29.19 5.82
CA GLY A 28 2.72 30.64 5.87
C GLY A 28 3.44 31.05 4.58
N VAL A 29 2.78 31.85 3.74
CA VAL A 29 3.18 32.19 2.37
C VAL A 29 4.49 33.01 2.35
N SER A 30 5.43 32.67 1.47
CA SER A 30 6.42 33.66 0.99
C SER A 30 6.77 33.43 -0.48
N SER A 31 6.79 34.56 -1.19
CA SER A 31 6.89 34.74 -2.63
C SER A 31 8.33 35.04 -3.06
N GLY A 32 8.81 34.42 -4.14
CA GLY A 32 10.13 34.72 -4.71
C GLY A 32 10.18 34.47 -6.23
N ILE A 33 10.26 35.56 -7.00
CA ILE A 33 10.17 35.66 -8.46
C ILE A 33 11.52 35.42 -9.16
N GLY A 34 11.49 34.74 -10.31
CA GLY A 34 12.40 34.94 -11.47
C GLY A 34 13.62 34.00 -11.52
N SER A 35 14.11 33.49 -12.65
CA SER A 35 13.94 33.91 -14.05
C SER A 35 14.44 32.80 -14.98
N ASN A 36 13.85 32.72 -16.18
CA ASN A 36 14.22 31.89 -17.34
C ASN A 36 15.71 31.97 -17.76
N ILE A 37 16.19 31.02 -18.59
CA ILE A 37 16.53 31.18 -20.03
C ILE A 37 17.23 29.89 -20.56
N PHE A 38 17.01 29.60 -21.86
CA PHE A 38 17.64 28.62 -22.80
C PHE A 38 16.95 27.25 -22.87
N GLY A 39 16.40 26.74 -23.99
CA GLY A 39 16.54 26.99 -25.43
C GLY A 39 16.69 25.61 -26.12
N PRO A 40 15.89 25.22 -27.14
CA PRO A 40 15.72 23.80 -27.49
C PRO A 40 16.85 23.26 -28.39
N ALA A 41 17.36 22.07 -28.06
CA ALA A 41 18.27 21.32 -28.92
C ALA A 41 17.52 20.22 -29.70
N SER A 42 17.87 20.10 -30.98
CA SER A 42 17.17 19.36 -32.04
C SER A 42 17.36 17.84 -31.95
N ALA A 43 16.31 17.09 -32.27
CA ALA A 43 16.29 15.62 -32.31
C ALA A 43 17.17 15.03 -33.43
N ALA A 44 17.99 14.04 -33.10
CA ALA A 44 18.73 13.22 -34.06
C ALA A 44 17.97 11.90 -34.33
N SER A 45 17.83 11.56 -35.62
CA SER A 45 17.09 10.41 -36.16
C SER A 45 17.78 9.07 -35.90
N ALA A 46 17.01 8.05 -35.52
CA ALA A 46 17.45 6.66 -35.31
C ALA A 46 17.58 5.87 -36.62
N ASP A 47 18.59 5.00 -36.68
CA ASP A 47 18.96 4.08 -37.77
C ASP A 47 18.05 2.83 -37.82
N PRO A 48 17.51 2.41 -38.99
CA PRO A 48 16.58 1.29 -39.09
C PRO A 48 17.26 0.00 -39.56
N SER A 49 17.76 -0.86 -38.66
CA SER A 49 18.04 -2.27 -39.01
C SER A 49 18.12 -3.22 -37.81
N HIS A 50 17.04 -3.33 -37.04
CA HIS A 50 16.73 -4.55 -36.28
C HIS A 50 15.23 -4.78 -36.37
N HIS A 51 14.81 -5.84 -37.08
CA HIS A 51 13.40 -6.27 -37.08
C HIS A 51 13.06 -6.78 -35.67
N LEU A 52 12.54 -5.88 -34.83
CA LEU A 52 11.99 -6.25 -33.53
C LEU A 52 10.78 -7.18 -33.74
N PRO A 53 10.62 -8.23 -32.92
CA PRO A 53 9.43 -9.08 -32.97
C PRO A 53 8.16 -8.23 -32.74
N ALA A 54 7.08 -8.55 -33.47
CA ALA A 54 5.79 -7.89 -33.25
C ALA A 54 5.35 -8.03 -31.79
N SER A 55 4.87 -6.94 -31.18
CA SER A 55 4.38 -6.94 -29.80
C SER A 55 3.21 -7.91 -29.61
N GLY A 56 3.23 -8.68 -28.52
CA GLY A 56 2.13 -9.53 -28.07
C GLY A 56 1.10 -8.80 -27.21
N VAL A 57 1.35 -7.52 -26.89
CA VAL A 57 0.47 -6.68 -26.08
C VAL A 57 -0.70 -6.18 -26.93
N ARG A 58 -1.93 -6.43 -26.47
CA ARG A 58 -3.17 -6.07 -27.18
C ARG A 58 -4.06 -5.23 -26.29
N TRP A 59 -4.39 -4.04 -26.80
CA TRP A 59 -5.37 -3.14 -26.22
C TRP A 59 -6.70 -3.30 -26.91
N SER A 60 -7.71 -3.77 -26.16
CA SER A 60 -9.05 -3.97 -26.69
C SER A 60 -9.95 -2.82 -26.26
N PRO A 61 -10.83 -2.31 -27.14
CA PRO A 61 -11.84 -1.33 -26.72
C PRO A 61 -12.65 -1.84 -25.52
N GLY A 62 -12.89 -0.97 -24.54
CA GLY A 62 -13.64 -1.30 -23.32
C GLY A 62 -12.83 -2.04 -22.24
N ARG A 63 -11.50 -2.13 -22.39
CA ARG A 63 -10.58 -2.57 -21.32
C ARG A 63 -9.72 -1.40 -20.85
N LEU A 64 -9.51 -1.32 -19.54
CA LEU A 64 -8.58 -0.41 -18.87
C LEU A 64 -7.14 -0.86 -19.04
N LEU A 65 -6.90 -2.17 -19.02
CA LEU A 65 -5.56 -2.72 -19.10
C LEU A 65 -5.40 -3.61 -20.35
N PRO A 66 -4.19 -3.68 -20.92
CA PRO A 66 -3.92 -4.55 -22.05
C PRO A 66 -3.97 -6.02 -21.63
N THR A 67 -4.09 -6.89 -22.64
CA THR A 67 -3.82 -8.32 -22.47
C THR A 67 -2.56 -8.70 -23.22
N PHE A 68 -1.81 -9.65 -22.68
CA PHE A 68 -0.60 -10.18 -23.32
C PHE A 68 -0.95 -11.37 -24.21
N ALA A 69 0.00 -11.79 -25.06
CA ALA A 69 -0.12 -13.06 -25.76
C ALA A 69 -0.21 -14.19 -24.73
N GLU A 70 -0.92 -15.27 -25.08
CA GLU A 70 -1.04 -16.41 -24.17
C GLU A 70 0.34 -17.02 -23.90
N PRO A 71 0.73 -17.21 -22.62
CA PRO A 71 2.00 -17.84 -22.30
C PRO A 71 2.05 -19.24 -22.91
N GLY A 72 3.22 -19.60 -23.46
CA GLY A 72 3.46 -20.93 -24.03
C GLY A 72 4.03 -21.87 -22.98
N HIS A 73 5.36 -21.79 -22.84
CA HIS A 73 6.17 -22.50 -21.86
C HIS A 73 6.94 -21.49 -21.02
N LEU A 74 6.86 -21.58 -19.70
CA LEU A 74 7.50 -20.64 -18.78
C LEU A 74 8.85 -21.16 -18.28
N HIS A 75 9.85 -20.29 -18.25
CA HIS A 75 11.09 -20.50 -17.52
C HIS A 75 10.97 -19.79 -16.18
N ALA A 76 10.91 -20.59 -15.11
CA ALA A 76 10.67 -20.13 -13.76
C ALA A 76 11.95 -20.19 -12.91
N ALA A 77 12.14 -19.24 -12.01
CA ALA A 77 13.20 -19.26 -11.00
C ALA A 77 12.77 -18.45 -9.77
N SER A 78 13.42 -18.68 -8.63
CA SER A 78 13.26 -17.79 -7.47
C SER A 78 14.18 -16.59 -7.62
N VAL A 79 13.66 -15.40 -7.28
CA VAL A 79 14.41 -14.15 -7.17
C VAL A 79 14.43 -13.62 -5.73
N ALA A 80 13.75 -14.32 -4.81
CA ALA A 80 13.49 -13.89 -3.44
C ALA A 80 14.73 -13.59 -2.60
N THR A 81 15.87 -14.20 -2.93
CA THR A 81 17.15 -14.04 -2.22
C THR A 81 18.17 -13.23 -3.01
N LEU A 82 17.82 -12.74 -4.20
CA LEU A 82 18.67 -11.85 -4.98
C LEU A 82 18.65 -10.45 -4.38
N THR A 83 19.74 -9.70 -4.59
CA THR A 83 19.75 -8.26 -4.26
C THR A 83 18.79 -7.50 -5.17
N GLY A 84 18.33 -6.33 -4.75
CA GLY A 84 17.45 -5.48 -5.55
C GLY A 84 18.02 -5.12 -6.92
N GLU A 85 19.35 -4.99 -7.07
CA GLU A 85 20.01 -4.79 -8.36
C GLU A 85 19.82 -5.98 -9.30
N ASP A 86 19.99 -7.19 -8.78
CA ASP A 86 19.82 -8.44 -9.55
C ASP A 86 18.35 -8.70 -9.86
N GLN A 87 17.45 -8.43 -8.91
CA GLN A 87 16.00 -8.47 -9.14
C GLN A 87 15.59 -7.48 -10.24
N LEU A 88 16.04 -6.23 -10.17
CA LEU A 88 15.73 -5.20 -11.16
C LEU A 88 16.19 -5.60 -12.57
N LEU A 89 17.39 -6.18 -12.68
CA LEU A 89 17.92 -6.70 -13.94
C LEU A 89 17.01 -7.79 -14.54
N VAL A 90 16.67 -8.83 -13.77
CA VAL A 90 15.88 -9.96 -14.30
C VAL A 90 14.42 -9.59 -14.51
N VAL A 91 13.84 -8.71 -13.70
CA VAL A 91 12.44 -8.27 -13.85
C VAL A 91 12.27 -7.35 -15.06
N THR A 92 13.21 -6.44 -15.31
CA THR A 92 13.16 -5.62 -16.54
C THR A 92 13.41 -6.47 -17.79
N LEU A 93 14.26 -7.50 -17.70
CA LEU A 93 14.39 -8.53 -18.74
C LEU A 93 13.07 -9.29 -18.97
N GLN A 94 12.37 -9.69 -17.91
CA GLN A 94 11.04 -10.31 -17.99
C GLN A 94 10.08 -9.43 -18.77
N GLY A 95 10.03 -8.13 -18.48
CA GLY A 95 9.20 -7.17 -19.23
C GLY A 95 9.49 -7.17 -20.73
N ILE A 96 10.77 -7.13 -21.13
CA ILE A 96 11.15 -7.12 -22.56
C ILE A 96 10.83 -8.45 -23.24
N VAL A 97 11.20 -9.58 -22.63
CA VAL A 97 10.96 -10.91 -23.20
C VAL A 97 9.46 -11.18 -23.31
N ASN A 98 8.72 -10.94 -22.23
CA ASN A 98 7.29 -11.27 -22.15
C ASN A 98 6.41 -10.37 -23.00
N ARG A 99 6.88 -9.16 -23.38
CA ARG A 99 6.16 -8.26 -24.29
C ARG A 99 5.80 -8.92 -25.62
N THR A 100 6.64 -9.80 -26.18
CA THR A 100 6.29 -10.56 -27.40
C THR A 100 5.37 -11.73 -27.08
N ARG A 101 5.77 -12.54 -26.12
CA ARG A 101 5.00 -13.67 -25.58
C ARG A 101 5.59 -14.03 -24.22
N PRO A 102 4.78 -14.20 -23.16
CA PRO A 102 5.33 -14.51 -21.85
C PRO A 102 6.07 -15.85 -21.81
N GLU A 103 7.33 -15.80 -21.38
CA GLU A 103 8.27 -16.92 -21.28
C GLU A 103 9.08 -16.91 -19.97
N LEU A 104 9.10 -15.81 -19.22
CA LEU A 104 9.78 -15.66 -17.93
C LEU A 104 8.77 -15.49 -16.78
N TYR A 105 8.96 -16.23 -15.69
CA TYR A 105 8.15 -16.16 -14.46
C TYR A 105 9.07 -16.23 -13.24
N PHE A 106 8.81 -15.47 -12.19
CA PHE A 106 9.66 -15.43 -11.00
C PHE A 106 8.89 -15.59 -9.70
N VAL A 107 9.51 -16.25 -8.73
CA VAL A 107 9.00 -16.39 -7.36
C VAL A 107 9.72 -15.39 -6.46
N PHE A 108 8.97 -14.44 -5.90
CA PHE A 108 9.51 -13.30 -5.15
C PHE A 108 9.58 -13.54 -3.64
N ASP A 109 8.81 -14.50 -3.13
CA ASP A 109 8.80 -14.83 -1.71
C ASP A 109 9.71 -16.00 -1.38
N THR A 110 10.29 -15.95 -0.17
CA THR A 110 10.94 -17.09 0.46
C THR A 110 9.90 -17.98 1.15
N GLY A 111 10.27 -19.23 1.45
CA GLY A 111 9.43 -20.19 2.15
C GLY A 111 9.04 -21.40 1.30
N ASP A 112 8.31 -22.34 1.92
CA ASP A 112 8.01 -23.64 1.33
C ASP A 112 6.83 -23.63 0.34
N ASP A 113 5.91 -22.68 0.50
CA ASP A 113 4.68 -22.56 -0.32
C ASP A 113 4.36 -21.09 -0.65
N PRO A 114 5.22 -20.40 -1.42
CA PRO A 114 5.01 -19.00 -1.78
C PRO A 114 3.85 -18.84 -2.77
N VAL A 115 3.13 -17.71 -2.70
CA VAL A 115 1.93 -17.47 -3.51
C VAL A 115 2.22 -17.57 -5.02
N ASP A 116 3.35 -17.04 -5.48
CA ASP A 116 3.77 -17.12 -6.88
C ASP A 116 3.91 -18.59 -7.34
N GLN A 117 4.46 -19.46 -6.49
CA GLN A 117 4.59 -20.88 -6.81
C GLN A 117 3.22 -21.55 -6.94
N ARG A 118 2.27 -21.25 -6.04
CA ARG A 118 0.90 -21.77 -6.13
C ARG A 118 0.21 -21.37 -7.43
N TRP A 119 0.40 -20.13 -7.89
CA TRP A 119 -0.14 -19.69 -9.17
C TRP A 119 0.55 -20.34 -10.37
N LEU A 120 1.86 -20.54 -10.30
CA LEU A 120 2.62 -21.25 -11.32
C LEU A 120 2.18 -22.72 -11.43
N ASP A 121 1.88 -23.37 -10.30
CA ASP A 121 1.40 -24.75 -10.27
C ASP A 121 -0.01 -24.87 -10.89
N ASP A 122 -0.89 -23.90 -10.62
CA ASP A 122 -2.23 -23.78 -11.20
C ASP A 122 -2.20 -23.54 -12.72
N TYR A 123 -1.15 -22.93 -13.26
CA TYR A 123 -1.00 -22.68 -14.70
C TYR A 123 -0.87 -23.98 -15.52
N GLY A 124 -0.34 -25.04 -14.91
CA GLY A 124 -0.46 -26.40 -15.43
C GLY A 124 0.86 -27.18 -15.49
N LYS A 125 0.77 -28.47 -15.13
CA LYS A 125 1.89 -29.40 -15.13
C LYS A 125 2.55 -29.50 -16.51
N GLY A 126 3.89 -29.44 -16.53
CA GLY A 126 4.69 -29.59 -17.75
C GLY A 126 4.74 -28.35 -18.64
N ARG A 127 4.12 -27.22 -18.23
CA ARG A 127 4.17 -25.94 -18.95
C ARG A 127 5.24 -24.98 -18.42
N SER A 128 6.08 -25.44 -17.49
CA SER A 128 7.17 -24.66 -16.92
C SER A 128 8.44 -25.49 -16.75
N THR A 129 9.59 -24.81 -16.74
CA THR A 129 10.89 -25.35 -16.37
C THR A 129 11.49 -24.50 -15.28
N TRP A 130 11.84 -25.13 -14.16
CA TRP A 130 12.52 -24.48 -13.06
C TRP A 130 14.03 -24.35 -13.33
N HIS A 131 14.58 -23.18 -13.05
CA HIS A 131 16.01 -22.89 -13.06
C HIS A 131 16.46 -22.56 -11.65
N ALA A 132 17.54 -23.20 -11.21
CA ALA A 132 18.11 -22.96 -9.88
C ALA A 132 18.75 -21.57 -9.74
N ASP A 133 19.21 -21.01 -10.86
CA ASP A 133 19.82 -19.68 -10.94
C ASP A 133 19.03 -18.80 -11.90
N ALA A 134 18.34 -17.79 -11.37
CA ALA A 134 17.58 -16.83 -12.16
C ALA A 134 18.48 -15.99 -13.08
N LEU A 135 19.71 -15.67 -12.67
CA LEU A 135 20.64 -14.82 -13.44
C LEU A 135 21.14 -15.52 -14.70
N SER A 136 21.17 -16.85 -14.72
CA SER A 136 21.44 -17.63 -15.94
C SER A 136 20.48 -17.30 -17.10
N LEU A 137 19.27 -16.80 -16.79
CA LEU A 137 18.29 -16.39 -17.80
C LEU A 137 18.69 -15.09 -18.51
N VAL A 138 19.48 -14.22 -17.87
CA VAL A 138 20.05 -13.03 -18.52
C VAL A 138 20.92 -13.45 -19.71
N HIS A 139 21.79 -14.45 -19.51
CA HIS A 139 22.61 -14.98 -20.59
C HIS A 139 21.76 -15.60 -21.71
N ARG A 140 20.75 -16.42 -21.34
CA ARG A 140 19.85 -17.09 -22.29
C ARG A 140 19.10 -16.10 -23.19
N TYR A 141 18.65 -14.98 -22.63
CA TYR A 141 17.83 -13.99 -23.32
C TYR A 141 18.60 -12.74 -23.75
N ARG A 142 19.93 -12.68 -23.60
CA ARG A 142 20.77 -11.53 -23.98
C ARG A 142 20.49 -11.03 -25.40
N SER A 143 20.27 -11.92 -26.37
CA SER A 143 20.02 -11.54 -27.77
C SER A 143 18.64 -10.92 -28.01
N ARG A 144 17.76 -10.90 -26.99
CA ARG A 144 16.41 -10.33 -27.05
C ARG A 144 16.36 -8.90 -26.50
N VAL A 145 17.46 -8.39 -25.96
CA VAL A 145 17.57 -7.03 -25.44
C VAL A 145 18.64 -6.27 -26.22
N ARG A 146 18.46 -4.95 -26.42
CA ARG A 146 19.42 -4.10 -27.13
C ARG A 146 20.66 -3.76 -26.29
N GLY A 147 20.54 -3.85 -24.97
CA GLY A 147 21.58 -3.42 -24.03
C GLY A 147 21.02 -3.07 -22.66
N ALA A 148 21.74 -2.22 -21.92
CA ALA A 148 21.41 -1.78 -20.58
C ALA A 148 21.25 -0.26 -20.48
N ILE A 149 20.34 0.18 -19.61
CA ILE A 149 20.25 1.54 -19.08
C ILE A 149 20.85 1.51 -17.68
N VAL A 150 21.93 2.26 -17.48
CA VAL A 150 22.62 2.35 -16.18
C VAL A 150 21.99 3.51 -15.39
N TYR A 151 21.45 3.18 -14.21
CA TYR A 151 20.92 4.16 -13.26
C TYR A 151 22.03 4.73 -12.37
N ASP A 152 21.70 5.81 -11.66
CA ASP A 152 22.58 6.45 -10.68
C ASP A 152 22.25 5.94 -9.27
N PRO A 153 23.15 5.20 -8.59
CA PRO A 153 22.89 4.73 -7.23
C PRO A 153 22.77 5.89 -6.22
N ASP A 154 23.35 7.06 -6.50
CA ASP A 154 23.32 8.22 -5.63
C ASP A 154 22.04 9.07 -5.83
N VAL A 155 21.24 8.76 -6.85
CA VAL A 155 19.98 9.45 -7.16
C VAL A 155 18.88 8.43 -7.43
N ALA A 156 18.19 8.02 -6.38
CA ALA A 156 17.20 6.93 -6.38
C ALA A 156 16.16 7.03 -7.53
N ASP A 157 15.61 8.21 -7.79
CA ASP A 157 14.59 8.42 -8.83
C ASP A 157 15.09 8.07 -10.25
N THR A 158 16.41 7.98 -10.48
CA THR A 158 16.95 7.50 -11.76
C THR A 158 16.64 6.03 -12.04
N ILE A 159 16.31 5.22 -11.03
CA ILE A 159 15.80 3.86 -11.21
C ILE A 159 14.47 3.88 -11.98
N ASN A 160 13.59 4.82 -11.63
CA ASN A 160 12.32 5.04 -12.33
C ASN A 160 12.57 5.56 -13.76
N ILE A 161 13.45 6.54 -13.94
CA ILE A 161 13.82 7.03 -15.27
C ILE A 161 14.39 5.89 -16.15
N ALA A 162 15.28 5.07 -15.59
CA ALA A 162 15.87 3.93 -16.26
C ALA A 162 14.81 2.88 -16.64
N THR A 163 13.82 2.64 -15.78
CA THR A 163 12.72 1.71 -16.03
C THR A 163 11.86 2.16 -17.22
N THR A 164 11.48 3.44 -17.27
CA THR A 164 10.76 3.99 -18.44
C THR A 164 11.61 3.85 -19.70
N MET A 165 12.89 4.24 -19.65
CA MET A 165 13.80 4.13 -20.79
C MET A 165 13.99 2.67 -21.24
N ALA A 166 14.10 1.73 -20.33
CA ALA A 166 14.23 0.30 -20.62
C ALA A 166 13.07 -0.20 -21.49
N GLY A 167 11.85 0.21 -21.16
CA GLY A 167 10.66 -0.05 -21.98
C GLY A 167 10.78 0.52 -23.40
N LEU A 168 11.20 1.79 -23.52
CA LEU A 168 11.31 2.52 -24.78
C LEU A 168 12.45 2.06 -25.68
N GLU A 169 13.55 1.58 -25.09
CA GLU A 169 14.79 1.24 -25.79
C GLU A 169 14.97 -0.28 -25.97
N ASP A 170 14.00 -1.09 -25.57
CA ASP A 170 14.07 -2.55 -25.57
C ASP A 170 15.32 -3.06 -24.83
N ALA A 171 15.56 -2.49 -23.66
CA ALA A 171 16.76 -2.66 -22.85
C ALA A 171 16.41 -3.15 -21.44
N VAL A 172 17.40 -3.59 -20.68
CA VAL A 172 17.27 -3.86 -19.24
C VAL A 172 17.79 -2.70 -18.43
N VAL A 173 17.37 -2.61 -17.16
CA VAL A 173 18.05 -1.74 -16.19
C VAL A 173 19.12 -2.57 -15.49
N ALA A 174 20.34 -2.04 -15.39
CA ALA A 174 21.47 -2.75 -14.79
C ALA A 174 22.49 -1.78 -14.20
N THR A 175 23.30 -2.25 -13.27
CA THR A 175 24.55 -1.55 -12.90
C THR A 175 25.56 -1.64 -14.03
N ALA A 176 26.59 -0.78 -14.00
CA ALA A 176 27.69 -0.85 -14.96
C ALA A 176 28.43 -2.20 -14.89
N ASP A 177 28.58 -2.76 -13.70
CA ASP A 177 29.24 -4.05 -13.47
C ASP A 177 28.41 -5.23 -13.99
N GLN A 178 27.09 -5.22 -13.76
CA GLN A 178 26.18 -6.18 -14.37
C GLN A 178 26.22 -6.08 -15.90
N ALA A 179 26.23 -4.87 -16.46
CA ALA A 179 26.33 -4.67 -17.90
C ALA A 179 27.63 -5.26 -18.47
N ALA A 180 28.77 -5.06 -17.79
CA ALA A 180 30.04 -5.68 -18.17
C ALA A 180 30.00 -7.22 -18.06
N THR A 181 29.49 -7.72 -16.93
CA THR A 181 29.39 -9.16 -16.61
C THR A 181 28.59 -9.93 -17.64
N TYR A 182 27.43 -9.41 -18.05
CA TYR A 182 26.55 -10.06 -19.02
C TYR A 182 26.81 -9.62 -20.47
N GLY A 183 27.85 -8.81 -20.70
CA GLY A 183 28.22 -8.29 -22.03
C GLY A 183 27.09 -7.47 -22.67
N LEU A 184 26.38 -6.67 -21.89
CA LEU A 184 25.31 -5.77 -22.34
C LEU A 184 25.91 -4.44 -22.78
N LYS A 185 25.53 -3.96 -23.97
CA LYS A 185 25.91 -2.63 -24.43
C LYS A 185 25.21 -1.59 -23.56
N ILE A 186 25.96 -0.66 -22.95
CA ILE A 186 25.35 0.49 -22.28
C ILE A 186 24.73 1.39 -23.36
N ILE A 187 23.40 1.51 -23.36
CA ILE A 187 22.64 2.37 -24.29
C ILE A 187 22.58 3.79 -23.74
N LYS A 188 22.39 3.92 -22.43
CA LYS A 188 22.35 5.19 -21.71
C LYS A 188 22.92 4.98 -20.32
N ASP A 189 23.72 5.95 -19.88
CA ASP A 189 24.25 6.06 -18.53
C ASP A 189 23.67 7.32 -17.90
N LEU A 190 22.97 7.16 -16.78
CA LEU A 190 22.31 8.25 -16.05
C LEU A 190 23.15 8.76 -14.87
N ARG A 191 24.28 8.13 -14.56
CA ARG A 191 25.16 8.55 -13.45
C ARG A 191 25.62 9.98 -13.64
N GLY A 192 25.48 10.78 -12.59
CA GLY A 192 25.85 12.20 -12.58
C GLY A 192 24.88 13.12 -13.34
N GLN A 193 23.85 12.60 -14.02
CA GLN A 193 22.97 13.41 -14.86
C GLN A 193 22.03 14.31 -14.03
N PHE A 194 21.61 13.83 -12.86
CA PHE A 194 20.61 14.49 -12.01
C PHE A 194 21.14 14.85 -10.61
N THR A 195 22.45 14.81 -10.40
CA THR A 195 23.07 15.13 -9.11
C THR A 195 22.65 16.51 -8.63
N GLY A 196 22.13 16.58 -7.41
CA GLY A 196 21.67 17.83 -6.78
C GLY A 196 20.33 18.37 -7.27
N GLN A 197 19.61 17.64 -8.14
CA GLN A 197 18.25 17.99 -8.55
C GLN A 197 17.23 17.35 -7.60
N ASP A 198 16.11 18.05 -7.37
CA ASP A 198 14.97 17.48 -6.67
C ASP A 198 14.13 16.56 -7.57
N LYS A 199 13.21 15.80 -6.96
CA LYS A 199 12.34 14.86 -7.67
C LYS A 199 11.45 15.55 -8.71
N VAL A 200 11.01 16.79 -8.47
CA VAL A 200 10.12 17.51 -9.39
C VAL A 200 10.86 17.81 -10.69
N ALA A 201 12.10 18.31 -10.60
CA ALA A 201 12.95 18.57 -11.75
C ALA A 201 13.27 17.29 -12.54
N ILE A 202 13.56 16.17 -11.85
CA ILE A 202 13.85 14.87 -12.47
C ILE A 202 12.62 14.35 -13.24
N TYR A 203 11.44 14.36 -12.62
CA TYR A 203 10.22 13.87 -13.26
C TYR A 203 9.69 14.81 -14.34
N GLN A 204 9.87 16.13 -14.20
CA GLN A 204 9.61 17.09 -15.26
C GLN A 204 10.49 16.83 -16.48
N TRP A 205 11.79 16.56 -16.27
CA TRP A 205 12.68 16.19 -17.37
C TRP A 205 12.18 14.94 -18.11
N GLN A 206 11.73 13.92 -17.39
CA GLN A 206 11.15 12.73 -17.99
C GLN A 206 9.87 13.04 -18.78
N LEU A 207 9.01 13.91 -18.26
CA LEU A 207 7.79 14.35 -18.93
C LEU A 207 8.10 15.09 -20.24
N ASP A 208 9.18 15.88 -20.28
CA ASP A 208 9.55 16.63 -21.48
C ASP A 208 10.26 15.77 -22.54
N HIS A 209 11.04 14.78 -22.11
CA HIS A 209 11.95 14.05 -23.01
C HIS A 209 11.51 12.63 -23.35
N LEU A 210 10.81 11.95 -22.44
CA LEU A 210 10.43 10.53 -22.60
C LEU A 210 8.94 10.35 -22.85
N TRP A 211 8.07 11.12 -22.18
CA TRP A 211 6.62 11.00 -22.32
C TRP A 211 6.12 10.97 -23.76
N PRO A 212 6.62 11.78 -24.73
CA PRO A 212 6.14 11.73 -26.12
C PRO A 212 6.27 10.35 -26.80
N ARG A 213 7.10 9.46 -26.24
CA ARG A 213 7.34 8.09 -26.73
C ARG A 213 6.65 7.02 -25.88
N CYS A 214 6.17 7.35 -24.69
CA CYS A 214 5.50 6.42 -23.77
C CYS A 214 4.10 6.06 -24.25
N ASP A 215 3.56 4.96 -23.72
CA ASP A 215 2.13 4.67 -23.82
C ASP A 215 1.36 5.55 -22.83
N HIS A 216 0.34 6.26 -23.31
CA HIS A 216 -0.43 7.24 -22.51
C HIS A 216 -1.73 6.68 -21.96
N ARG A 217 -1.97 5.38 -22.08
CA ARG A 217 -3.23 4.74 -21.62
C ARG A 217 -3.19 4.25 -20.19
N LEU A 218 -2.01 4.19 -19.58
CA LEU A 218 -1.85 3.87 -18.17
C LEU A 218 -0.70 4.68 -17.57
N LEU A 219 -0.80 4.96 -16.28
CA LEU A 219 0.22 5.63 -15.49
C LEU A 219 0.74 4.68 -14.40
N THR A 220 1.97 4.86 -13.96
CA THR A 220 2.56 3.99 -12.93
C THR A 220 3.28 4.76 -11.85
N GLY A 221 3.02 4.36 -10.60
CA GLY A 221 3.57 4.95 -9.39
C GLY A 221 4.37 3.93 -8.59
N LEU A 222 5.69 3.91 -8.71
CA LEU A 222 6.51 2.91 -8.04
C LEU A 222 7.62 3.56 -7.24
N THR A 223 7.81 3.12 -6.00
CA THR A 223 8.98 3.51 -5.22
C THR A 223 10.26 3.11 -5.98
N PRO A 224 11.27 3.98 -6.08
CA PRO A 224 12.53 3.63 -6.72
C PRO A 224 13.29 2.57 -5.90
N THR A 225 13.14 2.59 -4.57
CA THR A 225 13.93 1.79 -3.64
C THR A 225 13.07 1.13 -2.57
N GLN A 226 13.64 0.09 -1.95
CA GLN A 226 13.10 -0.63 -0.81
C GLN A 226 14.17 -0.75 0.28
N VAL A 227 13.73 -0.86 1.54
CA VAL A 227 14.61 -1.17 2.67
C VAL A 227 14.54 -2.66 2.94
N VAL A 228 15.70 -3.33 2.95
CA VAL A 228 15.79 -4.77 3.21
C VAL A 228 16.61 -5.06 4.46
N ASP A 229 16.18 -6.07 5.23
CA ASP A 229 16.94 -6.60 6.36
C ASP A 229 18.23 -7.26 5.86
N VAL A 230 19.37 -6.97 6.50
CA VAL A 230 20.63 -7.67 6.23
C VAL A 230 20.65 -8.97 7.05
N PRO A 231 20.72 -10.15 6.40
CA PRO A 231 20.70 -11.41 7.13
C PRO A 231 22.01 -11.63 7.92
N GLY A 232 21.90 -12.24 9.10
CA GLY A 232 23.06 -12.65 9.90
C GLY A 232 23.70 -11.54 10.75
N VAL A 233 23.07 -10.36 10.83
CA VAL A 233 23.53 -9.28 11.72
C VAL A 233 23.49 -9.74 13.17
N THR A 234 24.63 -9.64 13.84
CA THR A 234 24.78 -10.03 15.24
C THR A 234 24.63 -8.81 16.13
N TRP A 235 23.76 -8.91 17.13
CA TRP A 235 23.47 -7.84 18.08
C TRP A 235 24.04 -8.16 19.46
N THR A 236 24.78 -7.24 20.04
CA THR A 236 25.26 -7.28 21.43
C THR A 236 24.24 -6.59 22.34
N GLU A 237 23.84 -7.24 23.44
CA GLU A 237 23.01 -6.58 24.47
C GLU A 237 23.85 -5.61 25.30
N ILE A 238 23.43 -4.35 25.32
CA ILE A 238 24.11 -3.26 26.03
C ILE A 238 23.44 -3.00 27.38
N ALA A 239 22.11 -2.96 27.39
CA ALA A 239 21.33 -2.74 28.60
C ALA A 239 19.90 -3.30 28.46
N ARG A 240 19.29 -3.65 29.59
CA ARG A 240 17.92 -4.14 29.67
C ARG A 240 17.28 -3.72 30.99
N GLU A 241 16.04 -3.25 30.91
CA GLU A 241 15.12 -3.19 32.05
C GLU A 241 14.46 -4.57 32.23
N THR A 242 14.56 -5.10 33.46
CA THR A 242 14.08 -6.44 33.83
C THR A 242 12.78 -6.42 34.61
N GLU A 243 12.25 -5.24 34.93
CA GLU A 243 10.97 -5.05 35.60
C GLU A 243 9.94 -4.39 34.67
N GLN A 244 8.67 -4.79 34.78
CA GLN A 244 7.57 -4.18 34.00
C GLN A 244 7.15 -2.84 34.61
N ILE A 245 7.98 -1.82 34.41
CA ILE A 245 7.74 -0.45 34.86
C ILE A 245 6.88 0.28 33.81
N ARG A 246 5.80 0.91 34.26
CA ARG A 246 4.78 1.56 33.40
C ARG A 246 4.59 3.04 33.73
N ASP A 247 5.67 3.65 34.20
CA ASP A 247 5.78 5.05 34.55
C ASP A 247 7.25 5.49 34.43
N SER A 248 7.52 6.78 34.64
CA SER A 248 8.87 7.33 34.56
C SER A 248 9.69 7.16 35.84
N SER A 249 9.32 6.26 36.76
CA SER A 249 10.01 6.08 38.04
C SER A 249 11.45 5.58 37.90
N ASN A 250 11.76 4.87 36.81
CA ASN A 250 13.12 4.42 36.48
C ASN A 250 13.90 5.38 35.57
N ARG A 251 13.40 6.59 35.30
CA ARG A 251 14.08 7.55 34.43
C ARG A 251 15.45 7.92 34.96
N ALA A 252 16.46 7.66 34.14
CA ALA A 252 17.85 7.91 34.48
C ALA A 252 18.67 8.29 33.24
N THR A 253 19.74 9.05 33.48
CA THR A 253 20.79 9.26 32.48
C THR A 253 21.84 8.17 32.64
N LEU A 254 21.91 7.25 31.69
CA LEU A 254 22.82 6.11 31.68
C LEU A 254 23.93 6.31 30.64
N THR A 255 25.15 5.89 30.94
CA THR A 255 26.29 5.93 30.01
C THR A 255 26.79 4.52 29.72
N TRP A 256 26.90 4.19 28.43
CA TRP A 256 27.39 2.91 27.95
C TRP A 256 28.67 3.08 27.13
N ASP A 257 29.58 2.12 27.27
CA ASP A 257 30.79 2.01 26.48
C ASP A 257 30.52 1.08 25.27
N LEU A 258 30.54 1.65 24.07
CA LEU A 258 30.31 0.93 22.81
C LEU A 258 31.62 0.68 22.05
N SER A 259 32.77 0.78 22.72
CA SER A 259 34.07 0.65 22.05
C SER A 259 34.32 -0.73 21.45
N GLN A 260 33.60 -1.77 21.91
CA GLN A 260 33.68 -3.12 21.34
C GLN A 260 33.00 -3.25 19.97
N GLU A 261 32.12 -2.31 19.63
CA GLU A 261 31.36 -2.27 18.37
C GLU A 261 32.04 -1.36 17.32
N LEU A 262 33.25 -0.88 17.61
CA LEU A 262 34.06 -0.13 16.66
C LEU A 262 34.73 -1.05 15.64
N GLY A 263 34.89 -0.57 14.41
CA GLY A 263 35.68 -1.23 13.36
C GLY A 263 34.86 -1.83 12.21
N GLY A 264 33.54 -1.80 12.30
CA GLY A 264 32.62 -2.15 11.22
C GLY A 264 32.23 -0.97 10.33
N GLU A 265 31.02 -1.03 9.78
CA GLU A 265 30.44 -0.01 8.87
C GLU A 265 30.01 1.27 9.59
N GLY A 266 29.74 1.16 10.89
CA GLY A 266 29.26 2.21 11.79
C GLY A 266 28.89 1.57 13.12
N VAL A 267 28.41 2.34 14.09
CA VAL A 267 27.84 1.79 15.34
C VAL A 267 26.35 2.02 15.35
N PHE A 268 25.58 0.94 15.30
CA PHE A 268 24.13 0.96 15.24
C PHE A 268 23.55 0.59 16.60
N LEU A 269 22.87 1.53 17.25
CA LEU A 269 22.30 1.38 18.58
C LEU A 269 20.77 1.29 18.50
N ARG A 270 20.22 0.11 18.78
CA ARG A 270 18.79 -0.17 18.75
C ARG A 270 18.17 -0.08 20.13
N PHE A 271 17.03 0.59 20.21
CA PHE A 271 16.15 0.70 21.37
C PHE A 271 14.83 -0.02 21.05
N ALA A 272 14.46 -0.99 21.88
CA ALA A 272 13.25 -1.79 21.72
C ALA A 272 12.56 -1.99 23.07
N ASP A 273 11.35 -2.55 23.04
CA ASP A 273 10.63 -2.98 24.23
C ASP A 273 11.23 -4.28 24.82
N SER A 274 11.50 -4.31 26.13
CA SER A 274 11.95 -5.53 26.81
C SER A 274 10.80 -6.49 27.16
N PHE A 275 9.54 -6.02 27.20
CA PHE A 275 8.33 -6.83 27.36
C PHE A 275 7.27 -6.44 26.31
N THR A 276 7.29 -7.14 25.17
CA THR A 276 6.50 -6.77 23.99
C THR A 276 4.98 -6.94 24.12
N ASP A 277 4.46 -7.34 25.29
CA ASP A 277 3.07 -7.74 25.52
C ASP A 277 2.22 -6.73 26.30
N ASP A 278 2.82 -5.65 26.82
CA ASP A 278 2.08 -4.67 27.63
C ASP A 278 2.10 -3.23 27.09
N GLY A 279 2.96 -2.94 26.11
CA GLY A 279 2.99 -1.68 25.38
C GLY A 279 3.66 -0.53 26.12
N TRP A 280 4.70 -0.81 26.91
CA TRP A 280 5.47 0.20 27.66
C TRP A 280 6.98 0.10 27.38
N GLY A 281 7.40 0.25 26.13
CA GLY A 281 8.78 0.01 25.75
C GLY A 281 9.74 1.19 25.97
N ALA A 282 10.96 1.07 25.44
CA ALA A 282 12.04 2.03 25.63
C ALA A 282 11.59 3.46 25.32
N SER A 283 11.88 4.40 26.23
CA SER A 283 11.63 5.83 26.03
C SER A 283 12.92 6.62 26.20
N VAL A 284 13.34 7.34 25.15
CA VAL A 284 14.57 8.15 25.11
C VAL A 284 14.24 9.64 25.07
N GLY A 285 14.74 10.41 26.04
CA GLY A 285 14.53 11.86 26.15
C GLY A 285 15.69 12.70 25.62
N HIS A 286 16.92 12.22 25.69
CA HIS A 286 18.11 12.92 25.19
C HIS A 286 19.24 11.92 24.97
N LEU A 287 20.09 12.17 23.96
CA LEU A 287 21.24 11.33 23.65
C LEU A 287 22.46 12.17 23.32
N THR A 288 23.59 11.83 23.94
CA THR A 288 24.91 12.38 23.60
C THR A 288 25.88 11.22 23.32
N ALA A 289 26.57 11.24 22.18
CA ALA A 289 27.64 10.30 21.86
C ALA A 289 28.99 11.01 21.78
N THR A 290 30.04 10.40 22.35
CA THR A 290 31.40 10.94 22.32
C THR A 290 32.41 9.92 21.80
N ALA A 291 33.22 10.30 20.83
CA ALA A 291 34.38 9.57 20.34
C ALA A 291 35.67 10.18 20.90
N ASP A 292 36.45 9.40 21.67
CA ASP A 292 37.65 9.84 22.38
C ASP A 292 37.47 11.14 23.20
N GLY A 293 36.27 11.29 23.78
CA GLY A 293 35.88 12.48 24.55
C GLY A 293 35.38 13.66 23.73
N THR A 294 35.39 13.58 22.39
CA THR A 294 34.80 14.59 21.50
C THR A 294 33.35 14.23 21.23
N VAL A 295 32.43 15.18 21.44
CA VAL A 295 31.00 15.00 21.12
C VAL A 295 30.82 14.86 19.61
N ILE A 296 30.20 13.76 19.18
CA ILE A 296 29.88 13.47 17.77
C ILE A 296 28.36 13.45 17.50
N ALA A 297 27.55 13.33 18.56
CA ALA A 297 26.10 13.47 18.50
C ALA A 297 25.61 14.08 19.81
N ASP A 298 24.65 15.00 19.73
CA ASP A 298 24.00 15.61 20.90
C ASP A 298 22.62 16.12 20.49
N PHE A 299 21.56 15.41 20.88
CA PHE A 299 20.22 15.72 20.41
C PHE A 299 19.10 15.27 21.35
N THR A 300 17.98 15.99 21.24
CA THR A 300 16.66 15.58 21.74
C THR A 300 15.87 14.95 20.61
N PRO A 301 15.19 13.80 20.81
CA PRO A 301 14.37 13.19 19.77
C PRO A 301 13.21 14.09 19.28
N GLY A 302 12.90 13.97 17.99
CA GLY A 302 11.89 14.79 17.31
C GLY A 302 12.35 16.20 16.92
N THR A 303 13.65 16.48 17.01
CA THR A 303 14.26 17.75 16.57
C THR A 303 15.10 17.57 15.32
N ASP A 304 15.40 18.66 14.60
CA ASP A 304 16.28 18.63 13.41
C ASP A 304 17.68 18.07 13.70
N ALA A 305 18.13 18.14 14.96
CA ALA A 305 19.42 17.60 15.39
C ALA A 305 19.46 16.06 15.47
N GLU A 306 18.29 15.40 15.57
CA GLU A 306 18.19 13.93 15.57
C GLU A 306 18.35 13.37 14.15
N THR A 307 17.84 14.08 13.13
CA THR A 307 17.72 13.62 11.74
C THR A 307 18.99 12.96 11.17
N PRO A 308 20.22 13.47 11.42
CA PRO A 308 21.43 12.84 10.89
C PRO A 308 21.75 11.47 11.50
N PHE A 309 21.15 11.09 12.62
CA PHE A 309 21.48 9.90 13.38
C PHE A 309 20.38 8.84 13.36
N LEU A 310 19.13 9.20 13.10
CA LEU A 310 18.02 8.24 13.04
C LEU A 310 18.13 7.39 11.76
N PHE A 311 18.53 6.14 11.94
CA PHE A 311 18.82 5.23 10.83
C PHE A 311 17.56 4.51 10.33
N SER A 312 16.84 3.83 11.21
CA SER A 312 15.60 3.14 10.88
C SER A 312 14.78 2.83 12.13
N GLY A 313 13.50 2.49 11.96
CA GLY A 313 12.64 2.07 13.06
C GLY A 313 11.16 2.33 12.81
N ASN A 314 10.33 1.70 13.63
CA ASN A 314 8.92 2.03 13.77
C ASN A 314 8.74 2.53 15.21
N SER A 315 8.67 3.84 15.40
CA SER A 315 8.67 4.48 16.72
C SER A 315 7.83 5.75 16.67
N SER A 316 7.47 6.28 17.84
CA SER A 316 6.66 7.48 17.97
C SER A 316 7.35 8.55 18.82
N ILE A 317 6.96 9.81 18.63
CA ILE A 317 7.34 10.91 19.52
C ILE A 317 6.23 11.11 20.55
N GLY A 318 6.59 10.99 21.83
CA GLY A 318 5.70 11.18 22.96
C GLY A 318 5.57 12.65 23.38
N GLY A 319 4.59 12.91 24.24
CA GLY A 319 4.28 14.28 24.72
C GLY A 319 5.40 14.94 25.53
N ASP A 320 6.36 14.17 26.04
CA ASP A 320 7.53 14.67 26.79
C ASP A 320 8.74 14.96 25.89
N GLN A 321 8.52 15.08 24.57
CA GLN A 321 9.58 15.24 23.56
C GLN A 321 10.58 14.06 23.59
N ASN A 322 10.03 12.85 23.73
CA ASN A 322 10.79 11.61 23.83
C ASN A 322 10.45 10.68 22.65
N ARG A 323 11.41 9.89 22.18
CA ARG A 323 11.12 8.81 21.24
C ARG A 323 10.86 7.52 21.99
N PHE A 324 9.77 6.84 21.67
CA PHE A 324 9.41 5.58 22.29
C PHE A 324 9.00 4.51 21.27
N ALA A 325 9.12 3.25 21.68
CA ALA A 325 8.76 2.10 20.87
C ALA A 325 8.16 0.99 21.73
N ASP A 326 6.88 0.69 21.49
CA ASP A 326 6.09 -0.27 22.28
C ASP A 326 5.84 -1.59 21.54
N GLY A 327 5.76 -2.69 22.27
CA GLY A 327 5.48 -3.99 21.69
C GLY A 327 6.64 -4.48 20.81
N GLY A 328 6.35 -4.95 19.60
CA GLY A 328 7.39 -5.38 18.64
C GLY A 328 8.17 -4.25 17.96
N ASN A 329 7.92 -3.00 18.34
CA ASN A 329 8.50 -1.82 17.72
C ASN A 329 9.93 -1.54 18.21
N TYR A 330 10.68 -0.77 17.44
CA TYR A 330 12.04 -0.36 17.78
C TYR A 330 12.47 0.86 16.97
N PHE A 331 13.58 1.49 17.38
CA PHE A 331 14.32 2.45 16.57
C PHE A 331 15.83 2.28 16.72
N ILE A 332 16.57 2.70 15.70
CA ILE A 332 18.01 2.52 15.56
C ILE A 332 18.64 3.89 15.29
N TYR A 333 19.63 4.26 16.11
CA TYR A 333 20.54 5.34 15.78
C TYR A 333 21.83 4.80 15.18
N GLU A 334 22.37 5.49 14.18
CA GLU A 334 23.68 5.24 13.60
C GLU A 334 24.66 6.31 14.07
N PHE A 335 25.84 5.87 14.49
CA PHE A 335 26.99 6.72 14.77
C PHE A 335 28.13 6.37 13.82
N GLN A 336 28.78 7.41 13.29
CA GLN A 336 29.96 7.30 12.44
C GLN A 336 31.18 7.93 13.16
N PRO A 337 31.83 7.21 14.10
CA PRO A 337 33.01 7.72 14.78
C PRO A 337 34.18 7.97 13.80
N PRO A 338 35.02 9.00 14.02
CA PRO A 338 36.20 9.22 13.21
C PRO A 338 37.11 7.99 13.10
N ALA A 339 37.75 7.80 11.95
CA ALA A 339 38.68 6.69 11.74
C ALA A 339 39.79 6.70 12.81
N GLY A 340 40.01 5.55 13.45
CA GLY A 340 41.00 5.41 14.52
C GLY A 340 40.50 5.75 15.92
N THR A 341 39.20 6.04 16.11
CA THR A 341 38.60 6.17 17.44
C THR A 341 38.90 4.95 18.30
N ALA A 342 39.38 5.19 19.52
CA ALA A 342 39.71 4.12 20.48
C ALA A 342 38.61 3.90 21.52
N LYS A 343 37.83 4.96 21.81
CA LYS A 343 36.76 4.93 22.78
C LYS A 343 35.49 5.59 22.25
N LEU A 344 34.38 4.87 22.28
CA LEU A 344 33.04 5.41 22.00
C LEU A 344 32.16 5.23 23.23
N THR A 345 31.59 6.32 23.73
CA THR A 345 30.61 6.29 24.82
C THR A 345 29.33 7.00 24.42
N VAL A 346 28.20 6.41 24.76
CA VAL A 346 26.87 6.97 24.52
C VAL A 346 26.17 7.17 25.86
N THR A 347 25.68 8.38 26.09
CA THR A 347 24.93 8.77 27.28
C THR A 347 23.49 9.06 26.88
N VAL A 348 22.53 8.41 27.53
CA VAL A 348 21.12 8.45 27.17
C VAL A 348 20.27 8.72 28.40
N ASP A 349 19.38 9.70 28.33
CA ASP A 349 18.25 9.86 29.25
C ASP A 349 17.14 8.89 28.82
N ILE A 350 16.92 7.83 29.61
CA ILE A 350 16.08 6.68 29.25
C ILE A 350 15.21 6.21 30.42
N TRP A 351 14.02 5.69 30.13
CA TRP A 351 13.08 5.09 31.10
C TRP A 351 12.16 4.05 30.44
N ASN A 352 11.20 3.52 31.23
CA ASN A 352 10.29 2.44 30.87
C ASN A 352 11.04 1.12 30.61
N GLN A 353 10.46 0.22 29.80
CA GLN A 353 10.92 -1.15 29.61
C GLN A 353 11.82 -1.23 28.37
N TYR A 354 13.09 -0.85 28.55
CA TYR A 354 14.04 -0.79 27.44
C TYR A 354 14.83 -2.09 27.25
N LEU A 355 15.05 -2.45 25.99
CA LEU A 355 16.11 -3.33 25.53
C LEU A 355 17.01 -2.54 24.58
N VAL A 356 18.26 -2.34 24.96
CA VAL A 356 19.27 -1.64 24.17
C VAL A 356 20.28 -2.65 23.65
N THR A 357 20.44 -2.69 22.33
CA THR A 357 21.38 -3.58 21.65
C THR A 357 22.21 -2.81 20.64
N ALA A 358 23.47 -3.20 20.43
CA ALA A 358 24.35 -2.58 19.44
C ALA A 358 24.88 -3.59 18.41
N THR A 359 25.29 -3.10 17.25
CA THR A 359 26.01 -3.86 16.23
C THR A 359 26.92 -2.92 15.43
N ASP A 360 27.95 -3.49 14.81
CA ASP A 360 28.90 -2.78 13.96
C ASP A 360 28.56 -2.85 12.44
N THR A 361 27.49 -3.56 12.11
CA THR A 361 27.06 -3.87 10.74
C THR A 361 25.69 -3.23 10.47
N ALA A 362 25.52 -2.56 9.33
CA ALA A 362 24.23 -1.94 9.00
C ALA A 362 23.12 -3.01 8.99
N PRO A 363 22.09 -2.88 9.85
CA PRO A 363 21.09 -3.93 10.00
C PRO A 363 20.09 -3.98 8.86
N THR A 364 20.00 -2.89 8.10
CA THR A 364 19.22 -2.78 6.87
C THR A 364 20.05 -2.09 5.80
N ARG A 365 19.65 -2.27 4.55
CA ARG A 365 20.21 -1.51 3.41
C ARG A 365 19.11 -1.08 2.47
N VAL A 366 19.39 -0.02 1.70
CA VAL A 366 18.51 0.46 0.64
C VAL A 366 18.92 -0.19 -0.66
N GLU A 367 17.99 -0.85 -1.32
CA GLU A 367 18.20 -1.48 -2.63
C GLU A 367 17.17 -0.97 -3.63
N PRO A 368 17.40 -1.11 -4.95
CA PRO A 368 16.36 -0.89 -5.93
C PRO A 368 15.14 -1.78 -5.66
N ASP A 369 13.94 -1.21 -5.79
CA ASP A 369 12.71 -2.00 -5.81
C ASP A 369 12.47 -2.48 -7.24
N ALA A 370 12.31 -3.78 -7.43
CA ALA A 370 12.07 -4.40 -8.74
C ALA A 370 10.59 -4.66 -9.04
N ASN A 371 9.72 -4.56 -8.04
CA ASN A 371 8.35 -5.07 -8.11
C ASN A 371 7.53 -4.39 -9.21
N PHE A 372 6.67 -5.18 -9.86
CA PHE A 372 5.77 -4.75 -10.95
C PHE A 372 6.44 -4.16 -12.22
N ARG A 373 7.76 -3.96 -12.23
CA ARG A 373 8.48 -3.34 -13.34
C ARG A 373 8.46 -4.18 -14.62
N ASP A 374 8.20 -5.49 -14.55
CA ASP A 374 8.00 -6.31 -15.76
C ASP A 374 6.84 -5.78 -16.60
N TYR A 375 5.73 -5.45 -15.93
CA TYR A 375 4.52 -4.94 -16.57
C TYR A 375 4.71 -3.52 -17.10
N VAL A 376 5.36 -2.64 -16.33
CA VAL A 376 5.67 -1.26 -16.73
C VAL A 376 6.56 -1.25 -17.97
N VAL A 377 7.68 -1.97 -17.91
CA VAL A 377 8.62 -2.10 -19.02
C VAL A 377 7.89 -2.66 -20.22
N ALA A 378 7.15 -3.76 -20.09
CA ALA A 378 6.47 -4.38 -21.22
C ALA A 378 5.45 -3.47 -21.91
N ASN A 379 4.77 -2.59 -21.17
CA ASN A 379 3.81 -1.65 -21.72
C ASN A 379 4.41 -0.34 -22.23
N ARG A 380 5.71 -0.10 -22.02
CA ARG A 380 6.35 1.19 -22.32
C ARG A 380 5.66 2.36 -21.61
N ALA A 381 5.21 2.10 -20.39
CA ALA A 381 4.57 3.09 -19.54
C ALA A 381 5.62 3.97 -18.85
N MET A 382 5.24 5.21 -18.56
CA MET A 382 6.03 6.10 -17.72
C MET A 382 5.83 5.74 -16.24
N VAL A 383 6.93 5.67 -15.49
CA VAL A 383 6.91 5.53 -14.02
C VAL A 383 7.37 6.81 -13.33
N PHE A 384 6.68 7.14 -12.23
CA PHE A 384 7.04 8.25 -11.36
C PHE A 384 6.78 7.93 -9.87
N TRP A 385 7.34 8.75 -8.97
CA TRP A 385 7.15 8.63 -7.52
C TRP A 385 7.10 10.01 -6.87
N LEU A 386 5.90 10.61 -6.87
CA LEU A 386 5.66 11.97 -6.41
C LEU A 386 4.85 11.96 -5.10
N ASP A 387 5.11 12.95 -4.24
CA ASP A 387 4.27 13.22 -3.07
C ASP A 387 2.98 13.87 -3.59
N PRO A 388 1.78 13.46 -3.16
CA PRO A 388 0.56 14.14 -3.57
C PRO A 388 0.46 15.57 -3.01
N ASN A 389 1.37 16.04 -2.17
CA ASN A 389 1.34 17.39 -1.62
C ASN A 389 2.29 18.35 -2.36
N GLY A 390 1.97 19.65 -2.31
CA GLY A 390 2.84 20.73 -2.81
C GLY A 390 3.14 20.68 -4.31
N ASP A 391 4.35 21.10 -4.67
CA ASP A 391 4.80 21.12 -6.07
C ASP A 391 4.83 19.71 -6.71
N PRO A 392 5.29 18.63 -6.01
CA PRO A 392 5.16 17.27 -6.52
C PRO A 392 3.71 16.87 -6.85
N GLY A 393 2.74 17.23 -6.01
CA GLY A 393 1.31 16.95 -6.24
C GLY A 393 0.75 17.70 -7.44
N THR A 394 1.20 18.93 -7.65
CA THR A 394 0.83 19.73 -8.84
C THR A 394 1.32 19.06 -10.13
N LEU A 395 2.59 18.62 -10.15
CA LEU A 395 3.15 17.88 -11.29
C LEU A 395 2.42 16.55 -11.50
N MET A 396 2.02 15.88 -10.42
CA MET A 396 1.25 14.65 -10.50
C MET A 396 -0.11 14.86 -11.19
N GLY A 397 -0.86 15.90 -10.82
CA GLY A 397 -2.10 16.28 -11.51
C GLY A 397 -1.87 16.60 -12.99
N GLU A 398 -0.79 17.30 -13.34
CA GLU A 398 -0.43 17.55 -14.73
C GLU A 398 -0.17 16.25 -15.52
N ILE A 399 0.47 15.26 -14.90
CA ILE A 399 0.71 13.96 -15.53
C ILE A 399 -0.62 13.24 -15.80
N PHE A 400 -1.58 13.26 -14.87
CA PHE A 400 -2.92 12.71 -15.10
C PHE A 400 -3.64 13.40 -16.26
N ASP A 401 -3.61 14.75 -16.31
CA ASP A 401 -4.28 15.52 -17.37
C ASP A 401 -3.69 15.27 -18.77
N ARG A 402 -2.44 14.81 -18.86
CA ARG A 402 -1.77 14.45 -20.12
C ARG A 402 -2.12 13.04 -20.63
N SER A 403 -2.83 12.24 -19.84
CA SER A 403 -3.29 10.90 -20.24
C SER A 403 -4.20 10.94 -21.48
N ALA A 404 -4.15 9.87 -22.28
CA ALA A 404 -4.93 9.77 -23.52
C ALA A 404 -6.35 9.20 -23.33
N VAL A 405 -6.72 8.82 -22.11
CA VAL A 405 -7.99 8.15 -21.80
C VAL A 405 -8.85 8.98 -20.86
N LYS A 406 -10.18 8.78 -20.94
CA LYS A 406 -11.16 9.55 -20.15
C LYS A 406 -11.16 9.19 -18.65
N ALA A 407 -10.74 7.97 -18.36
CA ALA A 407 -10.57 7.34 -17.06
C ALA A 407 -9.18 6.71 -17.12
N THR A 408 -8.26 7.22 -16.30
CA THR A 408 -6.82 6.90 -16.39
C THR A 408 -6.45 5.88 -15.33
N PRO A 409 -6.12 4.63 -15.70
CA PRO A 409 -5.66 3.65 -14.73
C PRO A 409 -4.26 4.02 -14.25
N TYR A 410 -4.15 4.28 -12.95
CA TYR A 410 -2.90 4.46 -12.22
C TYR A 410 -2.57 3.17 -11.48
N LEU A 411 -1.45 2.54 -11.82
CA LEU A 411 -1.03 1.27 -11.23
C LEU A 411 0.21 1.46 -10.34
N GLY A 412 0.14 0.97 -9.12
CA GLY A 412 1.18 1.16 -8.11
C GLY A 412 0.62 1.91 -6.90
N TRP A 413 1.47 2.67 -6.22
CA TRP A 413 1.07 3.41 -5.02
C TRP A 413 1.54 4.86 -5.02
N PHE A 414 1.32 5.57 -3.92
CA PHE A 414 1.75 6.95 -3.74
C PHE A 414 2.90 7.02 -2.73
N SER A 415 3.75 8.03 -2.86
CA SER A 415 4.72 8.31 -1.80
C SER A 415 4.02 8.91 -0.58
N ASN A 416 4.64 8.82 0.59
CA ASN A 416 4.12 9.34 1.87
C ASN A 416 2.99 8.51 2.53
N ASP A 417 3.03 7.19 2.34
CA ASP A 417 2.13 6.16 2.91
C ASP A 417 0.67 6.60 3.08
N VAL A 418 0.13 6.74 4.29
CA VAL A 418 -1.30 7.04 4.55
C VAL A 418 -1.70 8.44 4.06
N ALA A 419 -0.86 9.46 4.32
CA ALA A 419 -1.09 10.80 3.78
C ALA A 419 -0.99 10.78 2.24
N GLY A 420 -0.11 9.92 1.73
CA GLY A 420 0.04 9.54 0.34
C GLY A 420 -1.22 8.94 -0.27
N GLU A 421 -1.86 8.00 0.42
CA GLU A 421 -3.10 7.35 -0.01
C GLU A 421 -4.22 8.38 -0.15
N TRP A 422 -4.53 9.10 0.93
CA TRP A 422 -5.67 10.00 0.93
C TRP A 422 -5.49 11.14 -0.07
N GLY A 423 -4.32 11.78 -0.08
CA GLY A 423 -4.01 12.85 -1.03
C GLY A 423 -3.88 12.33 -2.47
N GLY A 424 -3.27 11.16 -2.65
CA GLY A 424 -3.00 10.57 -3.96
C GLY A 424 -4.25 10.07 -4.67
N VAL A 425 -5.12 9.35 -3.96
CA VAL A 425 -6.42 8.91 -4.50
C VAL A 425 -7.31 10.12 -4.79
N ASP A 426 -7.27 11.15 -3.95
CA ASP A 426 -8.02 12.39 -4.17
C ASP A 426 -7.54 13.12 -5.43
N ILE A 427 -6.23 13.34 -5.59
CA ILE A 427 -5.65 13.94 -6.80
C ILE A 427 -5.96 13.10 -8.03
N ALA A 428 -5.78 11.78 -7.97
CA ALA A 428 -6.15 10.90 -9.07
C ALA A 428 -7.63 11.13 -9.45
N SER A 429 -8.54 11.09 -8.47
CA SER A 429 -9.98 11.28 -8.69
C SER A 429 -10.34 12.65 -9.28
N GLN A 430 -9.70 13.72 -8.80
CA GLN A 430 -9.87 15.10 -9.32
C GLN A 430 -9.45 15.20 -10.80
N HIS A 431 -8.48 14.39 -11.21
CA HIS A 431 -7.98 14.32 -12.58
C HIS A 431 -8.48 13.09 -13.36
N ARG A 432 -9.62 12.50 -12.94
CA ARG A 432 -10.30 11.37 -13.62
C ARG A 432 -9.43 10.10 -13.73
N GLY A 433 -8.60 9.88 -12.72
CA GLY A 433 -7.82 8.68 -12.52
C GLY A 433 -8.50 7.73 -11.54
N GLU A 434 -8.30 6.44 -11.79
CA GLU A 434 -8.65 5.36 -10.88
C GLU A 434 -7.38 4.61 -10.48
N VAL A 435 -7.34 4.18 -9.23
CA VAL A 435 -6.12 3.65 -8.60
C VAL A 435 -6.21 2.14 -8.48
N PHE A 436 -5.12 1.46 -8.82
CA PHE A 436 -4.93 0.03 -8.61
C PHE A 436 -3.61 -0.20 -7.89
N ALA A 437 -3.66 -0.57 -6.60
CA ALA A 437 -2.47 -0.94 -5.86
C ALA A 437 -1.78 -2.14 -6.54
N ALA A 438 -0.59 -1.91 -7.08
CA ALA A 438 0.12 -2.87 -7.92
C ALA A 438 1.63 -2.94 -7.67
N ASP A 439 2.18 -2.13 -6.76
CA ASP A 439 3.60 -2.06 -6.40
C ASP A 439 4.15 -3.35 -5.74
N PHE A 440 3.29 -4.31 -5.41
CA PHE A 440 3.61 -5.68 -5.03
C PHE A 440 2.89 -6.73 -5.90
N TYR A 441 2.36 -6.35 -7.07
CA TYR A 441 1.78 -7.29 -8.02
C TYR A 441 2.91 -7.93 -8.84
N MET A 442 3.05 -9.24 -8.75
CA MET A 442 4.17 -9.96 -9.36
C MET A 442 3.77 -10.60 -10.68
N ASN A 443 4.72 -10.75 -11.60
CA ASN A 443 4.53 -11.46 -12.87
C ASN A 443 3.35 -10.93 -13.72
N GLY A 444 3.12 -9.61 -13.72
CA GLY A 444 1.94 -9.03 -14.36
C GLY A 444 1.85 -9.34 -15.85
N THR A 445 3.00 -9.42 -16.52
CA THR A 445 3.08 -9.79 -17.93
C THR A 445 2.60 -11.22 -18.22
N VAL A 446 2.78 -12.15 -17.27
CA VAL A 446 2.32 -13.54 -17.40
C VAL A 446 0.82 -13.62 -17.09
N HIS A 447 0.40 -13.11 -15.92
CA HIS A 447 -0.98 -13.21 -15.46
C HIS A 447 -1.97 -12.57 -16.45
N SER A 448 -1.61 -11.43 -17.06
CA SER A 448 -2.41 -10.75 -18.07
C SER A 448 -2.53 -11.54 -19.40
N GLY A 449 -1.59 -12.45 -19.66
CA GLY A 449 -1.59 -13.30 -20.84
C GLY A 449 -2.42 -14.58 -20.70
N VAL A 450 -2.58 -15.11 -19.47
CA VAL A 450 -3.29 -16.38 -19.24
C VAL A 450 -4.75 -16.22 -19.65
N ARG A 451 -5.25 -17.14 -20.48
CA ARG A 451 -6.66 -17.11 -20.91
C ARG A 451 -7.50 -17.95 -19.97
N ALA A 452 -8.48 -17.32 -19.32
CA ALA A 452 -9.41 -17.99 -18.41
C ALA A 452 -10.82 -17.43 -18.62
N PRO A 453 -11.85 -18.27 -18.85
CA PRO A 453 -13.22 -17.80 -18.95
C PRO A 453 -13.74 -17.35 -17.58
N ILE A 454 -14.13 -16.07 -17.50
CA ILE A 454 -14.85 -15.49 -16.38
C ILE A 454 -16.35 -15.59 -16.66
N SER A 455 -17.12 -16.02 -15.67
CA SER A 455 -18.57 -16.07 -15.77
C SER A 455 -19.16 -14.68 -15.52
N THR A 456 -20.04 -14.25 -16.42
CA THR A 456 -20.82 -12.99 -16.29
C THR A 456 -22.07 -13.17 -15.40
N LYS A 457 -22.32 -14.39 -14.92
CA LYS A 457 -23.52 -14.71 -14.14
C LYS A 457 -23.35 -14.23 -12.71
N ILE A 458 -24.28 -13.38 -12.28
CA ILE A 458 -24.51 -13.08 -10.87
C ILE A 458 -24.92 -14.37 -10.16
N LYS A 459 -24.26 -14.64 -9.02
CA LYS A 459 -24.54 -15.83 -8.21
C LYS A 459 -25.98 -15.81 -7.72
N ARG A 460 -26.64 -16.97 -7.77
CA ARG A 460 -28.02 -17.10 -7.31
C ARG A 460 -28.08 -17.00 -5.78
N ARG A 461 -28.82 -16.00 -5.32
CA ARG A 461 -29.10 -15.73 -3.91
C ARG A 461 -29.84 -16.89 -3.23
N ARG A 462 -29.56 -17.07 -1.94
CA ARG A 462 -30.37 -17.91 -1.05
C ARG A 462 -31.46 -17.04 -0.42
N PRO A 463 -32.76 -17.29 -0.71
CA PRO A 463 -33.83 -16.52 -0.09
C PRO A 463 -33.79 -16.69 1.44
N ALA A 464 -33.93 -15.59 2.16
CA ALA A 464 -34.14 -15.60 3.60
C ALA A 464 -35.49 -14.98 3.93
N GLN A 465 -36.18 -15.54 4.92
CA GLN A 465 -37.47 -15.00 5.38
C GLN A 465 -37.23 -13.71 6.16
N PRO A 466 -38.01 -12.64 5.91
CA PRO A 466 -38.02 -11.46 6.76
C PRO A 466 -38.27 -11.82 8.23
N GLY A 467 -37.67 -11.08 9.15
CA GLY A 467 -37.90 -11.26 10.58
C GLY A 467 -37.08 -10.31 11.43
N ASN A 468 -37.53 -10.05 12.65
CA ASN A 468 -36.84 -9.19 13.59
C ASN A 468 -35.69 -9.97 14.24
N LYS A 469 -34.51 -9.83 13.65
CA LYS A 469 -33.22 -10.36 14.13
C LYS A 469 -32.17 -9.27 13.97
N ILE A 470 -31.03 -9.47 14.61
CA ILE A 470 -29.81 -8.76 14.25
C ILE A 470 -29.22 -9.48 13.03
N ILE A 471 -29.38 -8.87 11.86
CA ILE A 471 -28.94 -9.40 10.57
C ILE A 471 -27.52 -8.89 10.35
N ILE A 472 -26.55 -9.80 10.23
CA ILE A 472 -25.15 -9.49 10.03
C ILE A 472 -24.64 -10.06 8.71
N THR A 473 -23.86 -9.26 8.00
CA THR A 473 -23.08 -9.68 6.83
C THR A 473 -21.61 -9.36 7.09
N MET A 474 -20.70 -10.29 6.85
CA MET A 474 -19.26 -10.14 7.16
C MET A 474 -18.46 -10.03 5.86
N THR A 475 -17.59 -9.03 5.77
CA THR A 475 -16.90 -8.71 4.52
C THR A 475 -15.41 -8.47 4.76
N PHE A 476 -14.56 -9.26 4.11
CA PHE A 476 -13.15 -8.92 3.96
C PHE A 476 -12.98 -7.77 2.96
N GLY A 477 -12.38 -6.67 3.41
CA GLY A 477 -12.01 -5.52 2.59
C GLY A 477 -10.77 -5.79 1.71
N GLU A 478 -10.17 -4.73 1.17
CA GLU A 478 -8.93 -4.74 0.33
C GLU A 478 -9.09 -5.19 -1.13
N GLY A 479 -10.31 -5.38 -1.62
CA GLY A 479 -10.53 -5.96 -2.94
C GLY A 479 -10.18 -5.07 -4.13
N ASP A 480 -10.04 -3.76 -3.97
CA ASP A 480 -9.54 -2.84 -5.00
C ASP A 480 -8.04 -3.01 -5.28
N ASN A 481 -7.36 -3.54 -4.27
CA ASN A 481 -5.95 -3.78 -4.30
C ASN A 481 -5.70 -5.08 -5.10
N ILE A 482 -5.25 -4.94 -6.36
CA ILE A 482 -5.04 -6.09 -7.24
C ILE A 482 -3.90 -7.01 -6.74
N GLN A 483 -2.90 -6.46 -6.04
CA GLN A 483 -1.86 -7.25 -5.37
C GLN A 483 -2.40 -8.01 -4.16
N PHE A 484 -3.35 -7.48 -3.39
CA PHE A 484 -4.09 -8.22 -2.35
C PHE A 484 -4.83 -9.40 -2.99
N CYS A 485 -5.55 -9.15 -4.08
CA CYS A 485 -6.29 -10.20 -4.77
C CYS A 485 -5.36 -11.30 -5.31
N GLN A 486 -4.17 -10.96 -5.80
CA GLN A 486 -3.18 -11.96 -6.22
C GLN A 486 -2.55 -12.69 -5.02
N ARG A 487 -2.30 -11.98 -3.92
CA ARG A 487 -1.41 -12.43 -2.85
C ARG A 487 -2.21 -12.82 -1.61
N ARG A 488 -2.48 -11.87 -0.72
CA ARG A 488 -3.11 -12.14 0.58
C ARG A 488 -4.48 -12.81 0.45
N LEU A 489 -5.29 -12.46 -0.54
CA LEU A 489 -6.55 -13.14 -0.78
C LEU A 489 -6.34 -14.62 -1.08
N ARG A 490 -5.25 -15.03 -1.74
CA ARG A 490 -4.94 -16.44 -1.99
C ARG A 490 -4.72 -17.20 -0.69
N ASP A 491 -4.00 -16.61 0.27
CA ASP A 491 -3.78 -17.22 1.59
C ASP A 491 -5.08 -17.36 2.37
N LEU A 492 -5.90 -16.30 2.39
CA LEU A 492 -7.22 -16.34 3.04
C LEU A 492 -8.14 -17.36 2.37
N TRP A 493 -8.10 -17.42 1.05
CA TRP A 493 -8.93 -18.33 0.27
C TRP A 493 -8.56 -19.79 0.57
N ASP A 494 -7.27 -20.12 0.68
CA ASP A 494 -6.86 -21.51 0.89
C ASP A 494 -7.00 -22.00 2.36
N ASP A 495 -7.48 -21.16 3.29
CA ASP A 495 -7.77 -21.56 4.66
C ASP A 495 -8.84 -22.70 4.70
N PRO A 496 -8.59 -23.81 5.42
CA PRO A 496 -9.48 -24.97 5.45
C PRO A 496 -10.83 -24.72 6.14
N ASN A 497 -10.97 -23.63 6.91
CA ASN A 497 -12.20 -23.20 7.55
C ASN A 497 -13.02 -22.23 6.68
N ARG A 498 -12.50 -21.78 5.52
CA ARG A 498 -13.27 -21.01 4.54
C ARG A 498 -14.56 -21.76 4.15
N GLY A 499 -15.66 -21.02 4.08
CA GLY A 499 -16.95 -21.54 3.65
C GLY A 499 -17.78 -22.19 4.76
N LYS A 500 -17.29 -22.25 6.01
CA LYS A 500 -18.08 -22.67 7.18
C LYS A 500 -19.17 -21.66 7.54
N VAL A 501 -18.87 -20.38 7.37
CA VAL A 501 -19.75 -19.25 7.71
C VAL A 501 -19.96 -18.38 6.47
N PRO A 502 -21.15 -17.78 6.23
CA PRO A 502 -21.35 -16.84 5.14
C PRO A 502 -20.40 -15.64 5.21
N THR A 503 -19.56 -15.47 4.20
CA THR A 503 -18.53 -14.43 4.12
C THR A 503 -18.52 -13.81 2.72
N ASN A 504 -18.41 -12.48 2.68
CA ASN A 504 -18.19 -11.74 1.45
C ASN A 504 -16.71 -11.38 1.31
N TRP A 505 -16.27 -11.33 0.06
CA TRP A 505 -14.89 -11.11 -0.33
C TRP A 505 -14.89 -10.01 -1.38
N THR A 506 -14.29 -8.87 -1.03
CA THR A 506 -14.06 -7.83 -2.04
C THR A 506 -13.03 -8.34 -3.06
N ILE A 507 -13.23 -8.02 -4.33
CA ILE A 507 -12.34 -8.37 -5.45
C ILE A 507 -12.38 -7.31 -6.54
N ASP A 508 -11.25 -7.06 -7.18
CA ASP A 508 -11.15 -6.05 -8.24
C ASP A 508 -11.64 -6.66 -9.57
N PRO A 509 -12.65 -6.07 -10.22
CA PRO A 509 -13.14 -6.59 -11.47
C PRO A 509 -12.16 -6.39 -12.65
N VAL A 510 -11.17 -5.50 -12.54
CA VAL A 510 -10.09 -5.26 -13.51
C VAL A 510 -9.10 -6.42 -13.60
N LEU A 511 -9.12 -7.35 -12.64
CA LEU A 511 -8.48 -8.66 -12.82
C LEU A 511 -8.97 -9.38 -14.09
N ALA A 512 -10.15 -9.05 -14.63
CA ALA A 512 -10.57 -9.55 -15.94
C ALA A 512 -9.63 -9.18 -17.12
N ASP A 513 -8.72 -8.22 -16.91
CA ASP A 513 -7.68 -7.80 -17.85
C ASP A 513 -6.28 -8.25 -17.43
N ILE A 514 -5.88 -8.02 -16.17
CA ILE A 514 -4.50 -8.25 -15.72
C ILE A 514 -4.28 -9.60 -15.00
N GLY A 515 -5.35 -10.28 -14.61
CA GLY A 515 -5.27 -11.57 -13.91
C GLY A 515 -6.53 -12.42 -14.08
N PRO A 516 -6.99 -12.71 -15.31
CA PRO A 516 -8.27 -13.40 -15.51
C PRO A 516 -8.30 -14.81 -14.92
N ALA A 517 -7.15 -15.49 -14.85
CA ALA A 517 -7.04 -16.79 -14.17
C ALA A 517 -7.14 -16.68 -12.65
N ILE A 518 -6.65 -15.58 -12.06
CA ILE A 518 -6.81 -15.28 -10.63
C ILE A 518 -8.29 -15.04 -10.34
N TYR A 519 -8.95 -14.17 -11.10
CA TYR A 519 -10.39 -13.91 -10.95
C TYR A 519 -11.21 -15.21 -11.10
N GLN A 520 -10.93 -15.99 -12.15
CA GLN A 520 -11.60 -17.26 -12.39
C GLN A 520 -11.39 -18.24 -11.23
N HIS A 521 -10.18 -18.33 -10.67
CA HIS A 521 -9.89 -19.23 -9.56
C HIS A 521 -10.90 -18.99 -8.43
N TYR A 522 -11.04 -17.75 -7.96
CA TYR A 522 -11.96 -17.39 -6.90
C TYR A 522 -13.42 -17.65 -7.30
N GLN A 523 -13.81 -17.30 -8.53
CA GLN A 523 -15.17 -17.55 -8.98
C GLN A 523 -15.52 -19.05 -9.05
N ARG A 524 -14.58 -19.89 -9.49
CA ARG A 524 -14.77 -21.33 -9.71
C ARG A 524 -14.77 -22.11 -8.40
N THR A 525 -13.94 -21.73 -7.44
CA THR A 525 -13.75 -22.48 -6.18
C THR A 525 -14.59 -21.92 -5.03
N ALA A 526 -15.32 -20.82 -5.22
CA ALA A 526 -16.25 -20.27 -4.24
C ALA A 526 -17.29 -21.31 -3.79
N THR A 527 -17.40 -21.51 -2.48
CA THR A 527 -18.42 -22.38 -1.88
C THR A 527 -19.78 -21.71 -1.88
N GLY A 528 -20.82 -22.39 -1.37
CA GLY A 528 -22.14 -21.77 -1.19
C GLY A 528 -22.17 -20.63 -0.16
N ASN A 529 -21.13 -20.47 0.65
CA ASN A 529 -21.01 -19.45 1.69
C ASN A 529 -19.99 -18.36 1.35
N ASP A 530 -19.47 -18.34 0.12
CA ASP A 530 -18.59 -17.27 -0.36
C ASP A 530 -19.34 -16.38 -1.35
N LEU A 531 -19.32 -15.07 -1.16
CA LEU A 531 -19.82 -14.10 -2.13
C LEU A 531 -18.70 -13.14 -2.54
N LEU A 532 -18.37 -13.11 -3.83
CA LEU A 532 -17.51 -12.06 -4.38
C LEU A 532 -18.33 -10.78 -4.53
N ILE A 533 -17.78 -9.65 -4.08
CA ILE A 533 -18.33 -8.31 -4.27
C ILE A 533 -17.25 -7.39 -4.87
N CYS A 534 -17.66 -6.34 -5.57
CA CYS A 534 -16.70 -5.39 -6.14
C CYS A 534 -15.97 -4.64 -5.02
N GLY A 535 -14.64 -4.55 -5.11
CA GLY A 535 -13.83 -3.73 -4.20
C GLY A 535 -14.02 -2.22 -4.38
N PRO A 536 -13.45 -1.42 -3.47
CA PRO A 536 -13.39 0.05 -3.55
C PRO A 536 -12.99 0.61 -4.92
N SER A 537 -13.69 1.58 -5.50
CA SER A 537 -15.11 1.87 -5.33
C SER A 537 -15.90 1.40 -6.57
N GLY A 538 -15.37 0.44 -7.34
CA GLY A 538 -15.89 0.08 -8.66
C GLY A 538 -14.79 -0.49 -9.55
N ALA A 539 -14.68 0.03 -10.77
CA ALA A 539 -13.55 -0.28 -11.66
C ALA A 539 -12.28 0.51 -11.23
N GLY A 540 -11.79 0.25 -10.02
CA GLY A 540 -10.61 0.88 -9.40
C GLY A 540 -10.95 1.81 -8.23
N TYR A 541 -9.97 2.05 -7.37
CA TYR A 541 -10.14 2.86 -6.17
C TYR A 541 -10.21 4.35 -6.51
N THR A 542 -11.25 5.02 -5.99
CA THR A 542 -11.53 6.43 -6.24
C THR A 542 -12.51 7.03 -5.21
N TYR A 543 -12.53 8.36 -5.10
CA TYR A 543 -13.52 9.11 -4.33
C TYR A 543 -14.51 9.79 -5.27
N GLY A 544 -15.74 9.25 -5.34
CA GLY A 544 -16.79 9.77 -6.22
C GLY A 544 -17.03 11.29 -6.10
N PRO A 545 -17.11 11.87 -4.89
CA PRO A 545 -17.28 13.32 -4.70
C PRO A 545 -16.16 14.19 -5.28
N SER A 546 -14.96 13.65 -5.48
CA SER A 546 -13.80 14.37 -5.99
C SER A 546 -13.78 14.48 -7.52
N TRP A 547 -14.63 13.73 -8.23
CA TRP A 547 -14.66 13.77 -9.70
C TRP A 547 -15.19 15.11 -10.23
N PRO A 548 -14.52 15.70 -11.24
CA PRO A 548 -14.84 17.06 -11.69
C PRO A 548 -16.15 17.12 -12.48
N GLY A 549 -16.96 18.15 -12.24
CA GLY A 549 -18.00 18.62 -13.16
C GLY A 549 -19.05 17.58 -13.61
N GLY A 550 -19.36 16.59 -12.77
CA GLY A 550 -20.31 15.52 -13.10
C GLY A 550 -19.73 14.45 -14.04
N SER A 551 -18.40 14.38 -14.21
CA SER A 551 -17.74 13.35 -15.01
C SER A 551 -17.80 11.94 -14.40
N PHE A 552 -18.26 11.82 -13.15
CA PHE A 552 -18.44 10.55 -12.46
C PHE A 552 -19.35 9.56 -13.22
N VAL A 553 -20.28 10.06 -14.06
CA VAL A 553 -21.08 9.25 -14.98
C VAL A 553 -20.25 8.34 -15.89
N ASP A 554 -19.08 8.80 -16.35
CA ASP A 554 -18.21 8.01 -17.23
C ASP A 554 -17.55 6.87 -16.43
N TYR A 555 -17.13 7.14 -15.20
CA TYR A 555 -16.63 6.12 -14.26
C TYR A 555 -17.72 5.11 -13.88
N ALA A 556 -18.95 5.55 -13.62
CA ALA A 556 -20.06 4.65 -13.30
C ALA A 556 -20.38 3.70 -14.47
N LYS A 557 -20.37 4.18 -15.71
CA LYS A 557 -20.55 3.32 -16.91
C LYS A 557 -19.39 2.35 -17.11
N LEU A 558 -18.16 2.79 -16.84
CA LEU A 558 -16.98 1.94 -16.87
C LEU A 558 -17.10 0.82 -15.84
N THR A 559 -17.47 1.18 -14.61
CA THR A 559 -17.74 0.23 -13.52
C THR A 559 -18.79 -0.80 -13.95
N GLU A 560 -19.91 -0.38 -14.54
CA GLU A 560 -20.93 -1.30 -15.04
C GLU A 560 -20.40 -2.30 -16.09
N ALA A 561 -19.58 -1.84 -17.04
CA ALA A 561 -18.98 -2.74 -18.03
C ALA A 561 -18.12 -3.83 -17.36
N TYR A 562 -17.46 -3.51 -16.26
CA TYR A 562 -16.67 -4.46 -15.48
C TYR A 562 -17.52 -5.37 -14.60
N LEU A 563 -18.54 -4.82 -13.92
CA LEU A 563 -19.52 -5.60 -13.15
C LEU A 563 -20.22 -6.63 -14.05
N GLU A 564 -20.54 -6.26 -15.30
CA GLU A 564 -21.11 -7.17 -16.28
C GLU A 564 -20.19 -8.32 -16.65
N ARG A 565 -18.93 -7.99 -16.97
CA ARG A 565 -17.92 -8.97 -17.40
C ARG A 565 -17.55 -9.95 -16.30
N THR A 566 -17.74 -9.56 -15.04
CA THR A 566 -17.28 -10.30 -13.87
C THR A 566 -18.43 -10.92 -13.05
N GLY A 567 -19.68 -10.56 -13.35
CA GLY A 567 -20.85 -11.11 -12.68
C GLY A 567 -21.05 -10.58 -11.26
N LEU A 568 -20.63 -9.34 -11.01
CA LEU A 568 -20.78 -8.64 -9.73
C LEU A 568 -21.96 -7.68 -9.77
N ASP A 569 -22.60 -7.43 -8.63
CA ASP A 569 -23.73 -6.50 -8.52
C ASP A 569 -23.86 -5.82 -7.14
N LEU A 570 -22.77 -5.85 -6.38
CA LEU A 570 -22.57 -5.17 -5.10
C LEU A 570 -21.18 -4.54 -5.11
N VAL A 571 -21.02 -3.44 -4.38
CA VAL A 571 -19.73 -2.76 -4.25
C VAL A 571 -19.47 -2.37 -2.80
N TYR A 572 -18.22 -2.53 -2.39
CA TYR A 572 -17.67 -1.88 -1.22
C TYR A 572 -17.01 -0.58 -1.70
N ALA A 573 -17.24 0.56 -1.05
CA ALA A 573 -16.81 1.85 -1.61
C ALA A 573 -16.37 2.86 -0.54
N TYR A 574 -15.49 3.78 -0.96
CA TYR A 574 -15.08 4.96 -0.21
C TYR A 574 -15.65 6.21 -0.88
N SER A 575 -15.96 7.20 -0.05
CA SER A 575 -16.47 8.52 -0.45
C SER A 575 -15.45 9.64 -0.24
N SER A 576 -14.50 9.44 0.69
CA SER A 576 -13.38 10.33 1.02
C SER A 576 -12.26 9.49 1.65
N GLY A 577 -11.08 10.09 1.88
CA GLY A 577 -9.94 9.39 2.47
C GLY A 577 -10.25 8.67 3.79
N ASP A 578 -10.88 9.36 4.73
CA ASP A 578 -11.31 8.78 6.00
C ASP A 578 -12.69 8.08 5.94
N GLY A 579 -13.35 8.09 4.77
CA GLY A 579 -14.70 7.55 4.57
C GLY A 579 -15.82 8.29 5.32
N SER A 580 -15.52 9.36 6.04
CA SER A 580 -16.50 10.03 6.92
C SER A 580 -17.53 10.84 6.15
N ALA A 581 -17.18 11.32 4.95
CA ALA A 581 -18.09 12.09 4.12
C ALA A 581 -19.20 11.18 3.54
N PRO A 582 -20.48 11.60 3.51
CA PRO A 582 -21.51 10.86 2.80
C PRO A 582 -21.28 10.92 1.29
N PHE A 583 -21.88 9.98 0.54
CA PHE A 583 -21.93 10.15 -0.92
C PHE A 583 -22.81 11.36 -1.28
N SER A 584 -22.42 12.10 -2.31
CA SER A 584 -23.30 13.14 -2.85
C SER A 584 -24.49 12.53 -3.59
N ASP A 585 -25.63 13.23 -3.61
CA ASP A 585 -26.82 12.81 -4.36
C ASP A 585 -26.52 12.53 -5.83
N ALA A 586 -25.61 13.32 -6.44
CA ALA A 586 -25.18 13.15 -7.82
C ALA A 586 -24.44 11.82 -8.03
N VAL A 587 -23.49 11.49 -7.16
CA VAL A 587 -22.74 10.21 -7.21
C VAL A 587 -23.68 9.02 -7.05
N LEU A 588 -24.59 9.08 -6.06
CA LEU A 588 -25.59 8.02 -5.85
C LEU A 588 -26.56 7.89 -7.02
N GLN A 589 -26.96 9.00 -7.64
CA GLN A 589 -27.80 8.98 -8.82
C GLN A 589 -27.10 8.33 -10.02
N ASP A 590 -25.81 8.63 -10.22
CA ASP A 590 -25.02 8.05 -11.30
C ASP A 590 -24.83 6.55 -11.10
N TYR A 591 -24.46 6.10 -9.90
CA TYR A 591 -24.42 4.66 -9.60
C TYR A 591 -25.77 4.00 -9.85
N ARG A 592 -26.86 4.57 -9.32
CA ARG A 592 -28.22 4.02 -9.48
C ARG A 592 -28.65 3.93 -10.94
N ARG A 593 -28.26 4.89 -11.77
CA ARG A 593 -28.72 5.00 -13.17
C ARG A 593 -27.86 4.18 -14.14
N TYR A 594 -26.56 4.11 -13.89
CA TYR A 594 -25.61 3.60 -14.87
C TYR A 594 -24.98 2.27 -14.47
N THR A 595 -25.29 1.73 -13.29
CA THR A 595 -24.83 0.41 -12.86
C THR A 595 -25.98 -0.52 -12.49
N ARG A 596 -25.67 -1.81 -12.45
CA ARG A 596 -26.53 -2.89 -11.94
C ARG A 596 -26.49 -3.04 -10.42
N LEU A 597 -25.83 -2.13 -9.71
CA LEU A 597 -25.61 -2.26 -8.28
C LEU A 597 -26.93 -2.37 -7.53
N ARG A 598 -26.97 -3.30 -6.58
CA ARG A 598 -28.11 -3.50 -5.69
C ARG A 598 -27.86 -2.91 -4.32
N GLY A 599 -26.63 -2.59 -3.95
CA GLY A 599 -26.29 -2.10 -2.62
C GLY A 599 -24.84 -1.69 -2.56
N ILE A 600 -24.56 -0.76 -1.66
CA ILE A 600 -23.22 -0.25 -1.39
C ILE A 600 -22.93 -0.48 0.09
N ILE A 601 -21.81 -1.16 0.37
CA ILE A 601 -21.20 -1.13 1.71
C ILE A 601 -20.16 0.00 1.68
N LYS A 602 -20.38 1.06 2.45
CA LYS A 602 -19.50 2.22 2.49
C LYS A 602 -18.49 2.06 3.63
N SER A 603 -17.23 2.37 3.40
CA SER A 603 -16.23 2.45 4.49
C SER A 603 -16.47 3.72 5.32
N SER A 604 -16.70 3.58 6.62
CA SER A 604 -16.69 4.67 7.63
C SER A 604 -16.38 4.17 9.05
N GLY A 605 -16.63 2.89 9.32
CA GLY A 605 -16.51 2.27 10.65
C GLY A 605 -17.68 2.55 11.61
N LEU A 606 -18.64 3.39 11.23
CA LEU A 606 -19.72 3.83 12.13
C LEU A 606 -20.93 2.87 12.15
N GLY A 607 -21.13 2.08 11.10
CA GLY A 607 -22.20 1.09 11.02
C GLY A 607 -23.60 1.63 10.71
N ALA A 608 -23.76 2.90 10.32
CA ALA A 608 -25.08 3.51 10.07
C ALA A 608 -25.67 3.17 8.69
N ILE A 609 -27.00 3.17 8.59
CA ILE A 609 -27.71 3.17 7.30
C ILE A 609 -27.77 4.61 6.78
N GLU A 610 -27.03 4.90 5.71
CA GLU A 610 -26.99 6.22 5.06
C GLU A 610 -28.20 6.41 4.12
N VAL A 611 -28.52 5.38 3.31
CA VAL A 611 -29.59 5.47 2.30
C VAL A 611 -30.41 4.19 2.27
N THR A 612 -31.73 4.33 2.16
CA THR A 612 -32.68 3.23 1.92
C THR A 612 -33.32 3.35 0.53
N GLY A 613 -34.07 2.32 0.09
CA GLY A 613 -34.79 2.35 -1.18
C GLY A 613 -34.10 1.53 -2.29
N GLN A 614 -34.08 2.07 -3.52
CA GLN A 614 -33.66 1.31 -4.71
C GLN A 614 -32.18 0.91 -4.69
N LEU A 615 -31.31 1.79 -4.21
CA LEU A 615 -29.89 1.54 -3.99
C LEU A 615 -29.56 1.89 -2.54
N PRO A 616 -29.70 0.93 -1.61
CA PRO A 616 -29.37 1.15 -0.21
C PRO A 616 -27.86 1.32 -0.03
N VAL A 617 -27.47 2.19 0.90
CA VAL A 617 -26.10 2.41 1.34
C VAL A 617 -26.06 2.15 2.84
N ILE A 618 -25.22 1.22 3.26
CA ILE A 618 -24.94 0.96 4.66
C ILE A 618 -23.45 1.13 4.90
N GLU A 619 -23.09 1.77 5.99
CA GLU A 619 -21.72 1.91 6.43
C GLU A 619 -21.24 0.62 7.10
N ASN A 620 -19.98 0.28 6.89
CA ASN A 620 -19.38 -0.84 7.60
C ASN A 620 -19.23 -0.49 9.08
N TRP A 621 -19.23 -1.54 9.90
CA TRP A 621 -18.86 -1.48 11.31
C TRP A 621 -17.74 -2.48 11.56
N SER A 622 -16.76 -2.12 12.37
CA SER A 622 -15.63 -3.00 12.69
C SER A 622 -15.19 -2.78 14.13
N ALA A 623 -14.73 -3.85 14.77
CA ALA A 623 -14.09 -3.80 16.08
C ALA A 623 -12.68 -4.43 15.99
N PRO A 624 -11.70 -3.92 16.74
CA PRO A 624 -10.40 -4.57 16.87
C PRO A 624 -10.51 -5.86 17.68
N GLY A 625 -9.44 -6.66 17.69
CA GLY A 625 -9.34 -7.86 18.52
C GLY A 625 -9.76 -9.15 17.80
N GLY A 626 -9.90 -10.22 18.59
CA GLY A 626 -10.28 -11.55 18.10
C GLY A 626 -11.81 -11.76 18.09
N ALA A 627 -12.23 -13.00 17.83
CA ALA A 627 -13.66 -13.35 17.72
C ALA A 627 -14.49 -12.97 18.96
N ASP A 628 -13.97 -13.20 20.17
CA ASP A 628 -14.65 -12.87 21.42
C ASP A 628 -14.77 -11.35 21.63
N ASP A 629 -13.69 -10.60 21.40
CA ASP A 629 -13.68 -9.13 21.50
C ASP A 629 -14.65 -8.52 20.50
N PHE A 630 -14.64 -9.03 19.26
CA PHE A 630 -15.53 -8.60 18.20
C PHE A 630 -16.99 -8.86 18.56
N LYS A 631 -17.30 -10.03 19.14
CA LYS A 631 -18.66 -10.36 19.61
C LYS A 631 -19.09 -9.42 20.74
N SER A 632 -18.22 -9.15 21.72
CA SER A 632 -18.52 -8.24 22.82
C SER A 632 -18.79 -6.82 22.31
N ALA A 633 -17.92 -6.30 21.45
CA ALA A 633 -18.10 -4.97 20.85
C ALA A 633 -19.38 -4.90 19.99
N LEU A 634 -19.74 -6.00 19.32
CA LEU A 634 -20.97 -6.08 18.55
C LEU A 634 -22.20 -6.09 19.46
N ASP A 635 -22.14 -6.77 20.62
CA ASP A 635 -23.20 -6.71 21.64
C ASP A 635 -23.41 -5.28 22.14
N ASP A 636 -22.32 -4.55 22.39
CA ASP A 636 -22.38 -3.14 22.80
C ASP A 636 -22.95 -2.25 21.68
N HIS A 637 -22.57 -2.48 20.42
CA HIS A 637 -23.05 -1.72 19.28
C HIS A 637 -24.56 -1.88 19.04
N VAL A 638 -25.10 -3.08 19.22
CA VAL A 638 -26.55 -3.33 19.08
C VAL A 638 -27.36 -2.93 20.31
N GLY A 639 -26.68 -2.76 21.46
CA GLY A 639 -27.26 -2.29 22.72
C GLY A 639 -28.48 -3.11 23.17
N ASP A 640 -29.46 -2.41 23.75
CA ASP A 640 -30.69 -2.99 24.31
C ASP A 640 -31.74 -3.37 23.24
N TRP A 641 -31.30 -3.84 22.06
CA TRP A 641 -32.20 -4.26 20.98
C TRP A 641 -33.31 -5.21 21.49
N ASP A 642 -34.56 -4.77 21.37
CA ASP A 642 -35.73 -5.38 22.03
C ASP A 642 -36.50 -6.39 21.16
N GLY A 643 -36.08 -6.59 19.91
CA GLY A 643 -36.75 -7.49 18.97
C GLY A 643 -37.95 -6.89 18.22
N SER A 644 -38.24 -5.59 18.39
CA SER A 644 -39.39 -4.94 17.72
C SER A 644 -39.18 -4.68 16.23
N ALA A 645 -37.92 -4.55 15.79
CA ALA A 645 -37.52 -4.30 14.41
C ALA A 645 -36.20 -5.03 14.06
N PRO A 646 -35.88 -5.28 12.79
CA PRO A 646 -34.58 -5.82 12.41
C PRO A 646 -33.46 -4.78 12.60
N PHE A 647 -32.30 -5.25 13.05
CA PHE A 647 -31.06 -4.47 13.15
C PHE A 647 -30.06 -4.97 12.12
N PHE A 648 -29.49 -4.09 11.29
CA PHE A 648 -28.62 -4.45 10.19
C PHE A 648 -27.17 -4.05 10.47
N VAL A 649 -26.24 -5.01 10.40
CA VAL A 649 -24.81 -4.74 10.61
C VAL A 649 -24.01 -5.25 9.41
N ALA A 650 -23.31 -4.35 8.72
CA ALA A 650 -22.31 -4.69 7.73
C ALA A 650 -20.93 -4.77 8.40
N ALA A 651 -20.57 -5.95 8.90
CA ALA A 651 -19.30 -6.15 9.59
C ALA A 651 -18.12 -6.14 8.62
N GLY A 652 -17.20 -5.19 8.79
CA GLY A 652 -15.89 -5.18 8.14
C GLY A 652 -14.92 -6.09 8.89
N ILE A 653 -14.29 -7.01 8.16
CA ILE A 653 -13.28 -7.93 8.68
C ILE A 653 -11.92 -7.52 8.12
N ASP A 654 -10.96 -7.32 9.02
CA ASP A 654 -9.59 -6.95 8.68
C ASP A 654 -8.86 -8.12 8.02
N ALA A 655 -8.62 -8.02 6.71
CA ALA A 655 -8.01 -9.06 5.90
C ALA A 655 -6.53 -9.34 6.26
N TRP A 656 -5.88 -8.43 6.97
CA TRP A 656 -4.48 -8.55 7.36
C TRP A 656 -4.31 -9.27 8.69
N ASN A 657 -5.26 -9.11 9.61
CA ASN A 657 -5.18 -9.66 10.96
C ASN A 657 -6.09 -10.87 11.21
N TRP A 658 -7.13 -11.08 10.40
CA TRP A 658 -8.04 -12.22 10.53
C TRP A 658 -7.80 -13.27 9.44
N MET A 659 -8.04 -14.53 9.80
CA MET A 659 -8.18 -15.66 8.89
C MET A 659 -9.64 -16.15 8.89
N PRO A 660 -10.07 -16.93 7.89
CA PRO A 660 -11.39 -17.59 7.93
C PRO A 660 -11.59 -18.50 9.13
N THR A 661 -10.50 -19.00 9.72
CA THR A 661 -10.51 -19.68 11.02
C THR A 661 -11.11 -18.80 12.12
N ASP A 662 -10.77 -17.51 12.19
CA ASP A 662 -11.29 -16.57 13.18
C ASP A 662 -12.75 -16.20 12.88
N VAL A 663 -13.09 -16.04 11.59
CA VAL A 663 -14.49 -15.85 11.15
C VAL A 663 -15.36 -17.05 11.52
N ALA A 664 -14.82 -18.27 11.46
CA ALA A 664 -15.52 -19.46 11.91
C ALA A 664 -15.80 -19.43 13.42
N ALA A 665 -14.81 -19.03 14.23
CA ALA A 665 -14.99 -18.88 15.67
C ALA A 665 -16.05 -17.81 16.01
N LEU A 666 -16.02 -16.65 15.35
CA LEU A 666 -17.06 -15.63 15.50
C LEU A 666 -18.43 -16.17 15.07
N GLY A 667 -18.49 -16.92 13.98
CA GLY A 667 -19.73 -17.55 13.51
C GLY A 667 -20.33 -18.51 14.53
N ASP A 668 -19.51 -19.29 15.24
CA ASP A 668 -19.99 -20.18 16.30
C ASP A 668 -20.58 -19.38 17.48
N LEU A 669 -19.94 -18.28 17.90
CA LEU A 669 -20.45 -17.38 18.94
C LEU A 669 -21.80 -16.76 18.54
N LEU A 670 -21.91 -16.27 17.30
CA LEU A 670 -23.13 -15.65 16.78
C LEU A 670 -24.26 -16.67 16.60
N ASN A 671 -23.97 -17.88 16.15
CA ASN A 671 -24.98 -18.94 16.00
C ASN A 671 -25.50 -19.47 17.33
N ALA A 672 -24.68 -19.42 18.39
CA ALA A 672 -25.10 -19.75 19.75
C ALA A 672 -26.07 -18.71 20.34
N ASP A 673 -26.00 -17.45 19.88
CA ASP A 673 -26.90 -16.38 20.29
C ASP A 673 -28.08 -16.24 19.31
N GLY A 674 -29.26 -16.68 19.77
CA GLY A 674 -30.48 -16.68 18.97
C GLY A 674 -30.94 -15.30 18.46
N ARG A 675 -30.36 -14.17 18.91
CA ARG A 675 -30.67 -12.84 18.36
C ARG A 675 -30.09 -12.63 16.96
N TYR A 676 -28.94 -13.24 16.67
CA TYR A 676 -28.19 -12.98 15.43
C TYR A 676 -28.61 -13.88 14.28
N ARG A 677 -28.40 -13.37 13.06
CA ARG A 677 -28.54 -14.13 11.82
C ARG A 677 -27.47 -13.68 10.83
N ILE A 678 -26.55 -14.59 10.53
CA ILE A 678 -25.49 -14.37 9.54
C ILE A 678 -26.01 -14.66 8.14
N VAL A 679 -25.82 -13.72 7.21
CA VAL A 679 -26.20 -13.85 5.79
C VAL A 679 -25.12 -13.27 4.88
N LEU A 680 -25.13 -13.67 3.61
CA LEU A 680 -24.34 -13.02 2.57
C LEU A 680 -24.93 -11.64 2.22
N ALA A 681 -24.09 -10.74 1.68
CA ALA A 681 -24.49 -9.36 1.40
C ALA A 681 -25.64 -9.25 0.39
N ASP A 682 -25.75 -10.19 -0.55
CA ASP A 682 -26.84 -10.23 -1.52
C ASP A 682 -28.22 -10.43 -0.85
N THR A 683 -28.31 -11.38 0.07
CA THR A 683 -29.48 -11.62 0.92
C THR A 683 -29.67 -10.48 1.93
N PHE A 684 -28.59 -9.93 2.49
CA PHE A 684 -28.63 -8.79 3.40
C PHE A 684 -29.35 -7.59 2.78
N PHE A 685 -28.96 -7.17 1.56
CA PHE A 685 -29.58 -6.03 0.88
C PHE A 685 -31.03 -6.30 0.45
N ASP A 686 -31.40 -7.55 0.16
CA ASP A 686 -32.80 -7.92 -0.08
C ASP A 686 -33.65 -7.74 1.18
N LEU A 687 -33.14 -8.17 2.34
CA LEU A 687 -33.81 -7.99 3.62
C LEU A 687 -33.91 -6.50 3.99
N LEU A 688 -32.82 -5.73 3.81
CA LEU A 688 -32.78 -4.30 4.11
C LEU A 688 -33.81 -3.52 3.29
N ARG A 689 -33.96 -3.81 2.00
CA ARG A 689 -34.99 -3.20 1.15
C ARG A 689 -36.42 -3.51 1.59
N SER A 690 -36.64 -4.71 2.14
CA SER A 690 -37.97 -5.14 2.57
C SER A 690 -38.36 -4.66 3.96
N ALA A 691 -37.42 -4.08 4.72
CA ALA A 691 -37.65 -3.65 6.09
C ALA A 691 -38.35 -2.29 6.14
N THR A 692 -39.45 -2.20 6.89
CA THR A 692 -40.23 -0.96 7.06
C THR A 692 -39.59 0.02 8.05
N SER A 693 -38.79 -0.48 9.00
CA SER A 693 -38.12 0.33 10.02
C SER A 693 -36.78 -0.31 10.41
N PRO A 694 -35.81 -0.39 9.48
CA PRO A 694 -34.51 -0.97 9.79
C PRO A 694 -33.74 -0.05 10.75
N GLN A 695 -33.24 -0.62 11.84
CA GLN A 695 -32.09 -0.08 12.57
C GLN A 695 -30.82 -0.59 11.87
N PRO A 696 -29.64 0.06 11.96
CA PRO A 696 -29.22 1.27 12.70
C PRO A 696 -29.30 2.53 11.83
N GLN A 697 -30.39 3.31 11.94
CA GLN A 697 -30.47 4.57 11.20
C GLN A 697 -29.39 5.54 11.69
N ALA A 698 -28.85 6.38 10.81
CA ALA A 698 -28.03 7.50 11.24
C ALA A 698 -28.80 8.31 12.30
N GLU A 699 -28.23 8.51 13.48
CA GLU A 699 -28.83 9.40 14.48
C GLU A 699 -28.97 10.78 13.83
N ALA A 700 -30.22 11.24 13.61
CA ALA A 700 -30.46 12.62 13.29
C ALA A 700 -29.87 13.44 14.43
N GLN A 701 -28.78 14.17 14.18
CA GLN A 701 -28.08 14.97 15.18
C GLN A 701 -29.09 15.79 16.00
N SER A 702 -29.38 15.33 17.22
CA SER A 702 -30.26 16.03 18.14
C SER A 702 -29.61 16.12 19.52
N SER A 703 -29.19 17.34 19.83
CA SER A 703 -29.04 17.93 21.16
C SER A 703 -27.96 17.38 22.13
N SER A 704 -26.91 18.17 22.25
CA SER A 704 -26.31 18.63 23.51
C SER A 704 -26.31 17.65 24.70
N ARG A 705 -25.19 16.93 24.90
CA ARG A 705 -24.72 16.63 26.25
C ARG A 705 -23.47 17.45 26.54
N ARG A 706 -23.69 18.48 27.37
CA ARG A 706 -22.67 19.25 28.09
C ARG A 706 -21.63 18.30 28.69
N ARG A 707 -20.37 18.39 28.23
CA ARG A 707 -19.24 18.11 29.12
C ARG A 707 -19.14 19.29 30.08
N ALA A 708 -19.62 19.09 31.30
CA ALA A 708 -19.25 19.93 32.43
C ALA A 708 -17.79 19.60 32.80
N GLY A 709 -16.93 20.61 32.84
CA GLY A 709 -15.56 20.48 33.37
C GLY A 709 -14.51 21.27 32.62
N SER A 710 -14.68 22.60 32.48
CA SER A 710 -13.56 23.50 32.15
C SER A 710 -13.46 24.57 33.24
N LEU A 711 -12.39 24.52 34.02
CA LEU A 711 -11.90 25.64 34.83
C LEU A 711 -10.92 26.49 33.99
N PRO A 712 -10.73 27.78 34.34
CA PRO A 712 -10.71 28.87 33.37
C PRO A 712 -9.33 29.24 32.83
N SER A 713 -9.31 29.78 31.60
CA SER A 713 -8.13 30.37 30.98
C SER A 713 -7.67 31.64 31.72
N SER A 714 -6.41 31.68 32.12
CA SER A 714 -5.70 32.90 32.51
C SER A 714 -5.45 33.78 31.28
N ALA A 715 -5.80 35.06 31.42
CA ALA A 715 -5.67 36.12 30.43
C ALA A 715 -4.21 36.43 30.07
N VAL A 716 -3.98 36.80 28.80
CA VAL A 716 -2.82 37.60 28.37
C VAL A 716 -3.34 38.90 27.74
N PRO A 717 -2.76 40.08 28.05
CA PRO A 717 -3.40 41.37 27.82
C PRO A 717 -3.15 41.91 26.41
N THR A 718 -4.22 42.42 25.80
CA THR A 718 -4.17 43.28 24.61
C THR A 718 -3.55 44.65 24.93
N VAL A 719 -2.44 44.98 24.28
CA VAL A 719 -1.91 46.35 24.21
C VAL A 719 -2.73 47.13 23.18
N ARG A 720 -3.55 48.08 23.66
CA ARG A 720 -4.26 49.07 22.86
C ARG A 720 -3.43 50.36 22.80
N ALA A 721 -3.00 50.76 21.61
CA ALA A 721 -2.50 52.11 21.36
C ALA A 721 -3.68 53.09 21.36
N THR A 722 -3.66 54.04 22.29
CA THR A 722 -4.62 55.14 22.39
C THR A 722 -4.20 56.31 21.52
N SER A 723 -5.06 56.69 20.57
CA SER A 723 -5.01 57.98 19.86
C SER A 723 -5.74 59.05 20.69
N GLY A 724 -5.03 60.13 21.03
CA GLY A 724 -5.59 61.32 21.66
C GLY A 724 -6.15 62.33 20.65
N ALA A 725 -7.34 62.84 20.99
CA ALA A 725 -8.04 64.04 20.52
C ALA A 725 -7.14 65.32 20.54
N THR A 726 -7.39 66.48 19.91
CA THR A 726 -8.51 67.08 19.15
C THR A 726 -8.07 68.45 18.62
N SER A 727 -8.59 68.87 17.46
CA SER A 727 -8.92 70.26 17.07
C SER A 727 -9.91 70.12 15.88
N ARG A 728 -11.07 70.75 15.73
CA ARG A 728 -11.72 71.95 16.28
C ARG A 728 -13.27 71.81 16.14
N SER A 729 -13.95 72.66 16.90
CA SER A 729 -15.36 73.14 16.84
C SER A 729 -16.48 72.13 17.03
#